data_AF-A0A3G9IYU3-F1
#
_entry.id   AF-A0A3G9IYU3-F1
#
_cell.length_a   1.000
_cell.length_b   1.000
_cell.length_c   1.000
_cell.angle_alpha   90.00
_cell.angle_beta   90.00
_cell.angle_gamma   90.00
#
_symmetry.space_group_name_H-M   'P 1'
#
loop_
_entity.id
_entity.type
_entity.pdbx_description
1 polymer ?
#
loop_
_entity_poly.entity_id
_entity_poly.type
_entity_poly.pdbx_seq_one_letter_code
_entity_poly.pdbx_strand_id
1 'polypeptide(L)'
;MKNKSIMKLVSSFLLVCMLLSSVSVAFGATATTTSDIKGHWAESQINAWIEKGFIKGYSDGSFKPDNTVTRAEFIALINRSFGFTEEATISFTDVASRNWAYTEVAKAVKAGYITGFTDGTIGVNKLISRQEVAVIVDRLLKLSATASAENSFKDTKLIASWAKDAVNASVAKEILKGYPADNTFRPTNSITRAEAVVTLDRAISFDKVTYNTAGTFGPATGVETVNHDVVINTAGVTLRNMIINGKLTFAAGIGSGDAVLDNVTVKGETSVQGGGENSIHFKNSVLLTITVEKKNGIVRIVAEGTTTVAQVIVNSPVIIQETDATGSGFSNVKLSDLLPEGAKVTLKGTFDNLEVDGNKISVNIPEGSVQKVTVNTTATGLILDLGKDAKIVSLILDAVAQFLGTGTIETATLNAIAKAGTTFEKQPNKILDAGVTPTPTPPTTPTTPVNVANVMSLPALKVALADSVIKTINITGDISTTEKIIVSRAVTINGGNHTVTFTGNALGWNGNYVFQVYNVTGATVFNNIKVTGADAAILVNGSNVTLTGTVDVSVNEFGGIELGKGVGVDTQPALTITGATLVNTTEVYGQPTIWEDGVDVDRVTGGNLTKVTKGSQPQYYVTAGHSLDPVANVADLPALQGALTDSTKTTINITADISTTDKIIVSRAVIINGGNHTVSFTGNELEKWNGNYVFQVYNVTGGNQVVFNNIKVSGADAAILVNGSNVKLTGAIDVSGNEFGGIELSKGVGVTTQPILTISVGAVLTNKSEIYGQPTIWEDPSNESIATISGGATLTKITKGSQPQYYVDAEKSLDPTTVAEVENSEELKTALENLTKTTIKVTADFSTAEKIIVSRAVTINGGNHAVTFTGNAVGWNGNYVFQVYNVTGETVFKNIKVTGADAAILVNGSNVTLTGTVDVSGNEFGGIELGKGVGVNSQPLLNIAGATFTNSSEKYGQPTVWEDGVDANRVTGGTLTKVPKGSQLQYYITVGNSVDPTIV
;
A
#
# COMPACT_ATOMS: atom_id res chain seq x y z
N MET A 1 70.82 47.60 -0.81
CA MET A 1 70.95 47.44 0.65
C MET A 1 70.23 48.57 1.37
N LYS A 2 69.04 48.32 1.94
CA LYS A 2 68.34 49.09 2.99
C LYS A 2 67.16 48.21 3.46
N ASN A 3 66.57 48.49 4.64
CA ASN A 3 65.45 47.77 5.28
C ASN A 3 65.71 46.43 6.02
N LYS A 4 66.97 46.08 6.39
CA LYS A 4 67.19 45.09 7.48
C LYS A 4 66.79 45.60 8.88
N SER A 5 66.52 46.91 9.03
CA SER A 5 66.12 47.54 10.29
C SER A 5 64.61 47.45 10.58
N ILE A 6 63.76 47.49 9.54
CA ILE A 6 62.30 47.52 9.69
C ILE A 6 61.77 46.14 10.13
N MET A 7 62.33 45.04 9.60
CA MET A 7 61.95 43.68 10.02
C MET A 7 62.15 43.41 11.52
N LYS A 8 63.14 44.02 12.17
CA LYS A 8 63.38 43.83 13.62
C LYS A 8 62.35 44.57 14.49
N LEU A 9 61.87 45.73 14.06
CA LEU A 9 60.82 46.47 14.76
C LEU A 9 59.45 45.77 14.62
N VAL A 10 59.09 45.30 13.42
CA VAL A 10 57.83 44.59 13.19
C VAL A 10 57.79 43.25 13.95
N SER A 11 58.90 42.50 13.96
CA SER A 11 58.96 41.23 14.72
C SER A 11 58.86 41.44 16.24
N SER A 12 59.38 42.56 16.76
CA SER A 12 59.29 42.89 18.19
C SER A 12 57.87 43.34 18.57
N PHE A 13 57.19 44.09 17.70
CA PHE A 13 55.80 44.50 17.92
C PHE A 13 54.83 43.32 17.88
N LEU A 14 55.01 42.39 16.93
CA LEU A 14 54.17 41.18 16.85
C LEU A 14 54.32 40.26 18.06
N LEU A 15 55.55 40.13 18.60
CA LEU A 15 55.80 39.32 19.80
C LEU A 15 55.14 39.91 21.06
N VAL A 16 55.12 41.24 21.19
CA VAL A 16 54.40 41.92 22.29
C VAL A 16 52.89 41.73 22.16
N CYS A 17 52.33 41.83 20.94
CA CYS A 17 50.91 41.55 20.71
C CYS A 17 50.52 40.09 21.02
N MET A 18 51.40 39.11 20.74
CA MET A 18 51.17 37.70 21.07
C MET A 18 51.33 37.36 22.56
N LEU A 19 52.05 38.18 23.35
CA LEU A 19 52.18 37.99 24.80
C LEU A 19 51.04 38.66 25.59
N LEU A 20 50.34 39.64 25.01
CA LEU A 20 49.18 40.30 25.63
C LEU A 20 47.86 39.54 25.42
N SER A 21 47.79 38.59 24.47
CA SER A 21 46.61 37.74 24.26
C SER A 21 46.49 36.55 25.22
N SER A 22 47.46 36.33 26.11
CA SER A 22 47.40 35.28 27.14
C SER A 22 46.76 35.74 28.46
N VAL A 23 46.41 37.02 28.62
CA VAL A 23 45.50 37.47 29.68
C VAL A 23 44.08 37.40 29.13
N SER A 24 43.54 36.19 29.08
CA SER A 24 42.10 36.04 29.24
C SER A 24 41.76 36.61 30.61
N VAL A 25 41.25 37.85 30.64
CA VAL A 25 40.32 38.22 31.71
C VAL A 25 39.17 37.23 31.61
N ALA A 26 39.26 36.19 32.43
CA ALA A 26 38.12 35.40 32.78
C ALA A 26 37.14 36.34 33.47
N PHE A 27 36.29 36.98 32.66
CA PHE A 27 34.87 37.06 32.99
C PHE A 27 34.41 35.61 33.14
N GLY A 28 34.74 35.01 34.29
CA GLY A 28 34.01 33.87 34.76
C GLY A 28 32.56 34.32 34.73
N ALA A 29 31.76 33.67 33.89
CA ALA A 29 30.34 33.61 34.13
C ALA A 29 30.19 32.89 35.47
N THR A 30 30.33 33.64 36.56
CA THR A 30 29.85 33.24 37.86
C THR A 30 28.40 32.91 37.63
N ALA A 31 28.06 31.62 37.62
CA ALA A 31 26.69 31.19 37.65
C ALA A 31 26.06 31.98 38.80
N THR A 32 25.10 32.85 38.48
CA THR A 32 24.50 33.75 39.46
C THR A 32 23.62 32.90 40.36
N THR A 33 24.25 32.27 41.35
CA THR A 33 23.59 31.62 42.46
C THR A 33 22.84 32.72 43.21
N THR A 34 21.56 32.83 42.92
CA THR A 34 20.65 33.78 43.56
C THR A 34 20.53 33.38 45.01
N SER A 35 21.38 33.99 45.86
CA SER A 35 21.62 33.50 47.23
C SER A 35 20.36 33.51 48.10
N ASP A 36 19.36 34.29 47.69
CA ASP A 36 18.06 34.48 48.30
C ASP A 36 17.00 33.43 47.93
N ILE A 37 17.27 32.50 47.00
CA ILE A 37 16.39 31.33 46.76
C ILE A 37 16.83 30.07 47.49
N LYS A 38 18.02 30.05 48.11
CA LYS A 38 18.56 28.84 48.74
C LYS A 38 17.74 28.44 49.97
N GLY A 39 17.13 27.26 49.94
CA GLY A 39 16.19 26.79 50.95
C GLY A 39 14.79 27.38 50.84
N HIS A 40 14.50 28.15 49.78
CA HIS A 40 13.15 28.65 49.50
C HIS A 40 12.27 27.53 48.93
N TRP A 41 10.98 27.53 49.26
CA TRP A 41 10.06 26.45 48.87
C TRP A 41 9.89 26.27 47.35
N ALA A 42 10.21 27.31 46.56
CA ALA A 42 10.17 27.31 45.10
C ALA A 42 11.56 27.20 44.43
N GLU A 43 12.64 26.96 45.19
CA GLU A 43 14.04 26.93 44.70
C GLU A 43 14.21 26.08 43.44
N SER A 44 13.66 24.86 43.45
CA SER A 44 13.80 23.91 42.34
C SER A 44 13.14 24.41 41.05
N GLN A 45 11.92 24.98 41.13
CA GLN A 45 11.20 25.50 39.98
C GLN A 45 11.85 26.78 39.45
N ILE A 46 12.32 27.65 40.34
CA ILE A 46 13.03 28.88 39.98
C ILE A 46 14.34 28.55 39.23
N ASN A 47 15.14 27.62 39.73
CA ASN A 47 16.37 27.18 39.05
C ASN A 47 16.07 26.62 37.65
N ALA A 48 15.10 25.72 37.52
CA ALA A 48 14.68 25.17 36.22
C ALA A 48 14.19 26.24 35.24
N TRP A 49 13.53 27.30 35.73
CA TRP A 49 13.08 28.43 34.90
C TRP A 49 14.22 29.37 34.48
N ILE A 50 15.26 29.51 35.31
CA ILE A 50 16.48 30.24 34.96
C ILE A 50 17.27 29.48 33.89
N GLU A 51 17.44 28.17 34.04
CA GLU A 51 18.12 27.30 33.06
C GLU A 51 17.42 27.29 31.69
N LYS A 52 16.08 27.25 31.66
CA LYS A 52 15.27 27.37 30.44
C LYS A 52 15.26 28.80 29.85
N GLY A 53 15.85 29.78 30.52
CA GLY A 53 15.85 31.20 30.12
C GLY A 53 14.49 31.89 30.22
N PHE A 54 13.49 31.25 30.85
CA PHE A 54 12.12 31.77 31.00
C PHE A 54 12.04 32.95 31.98
N ILE A 55 12.97 33.01 32.94
CA ILE A 55 13.10 34.12 33.88
C ILE A 55 14.58 34.43 34.14
N LYS A 56 14.85 35.65 34.60
CA LYS A 56 16.19 36.09 35.03
C LYS A 56 16.11 36.71 36.43
N GLY A 57 17.21 36.62 37.17
CA GLY A 57 17.42 37.41 38.39
C GLY A 57 17.63 38.90 38.08
N TYR A 58 17.74 39.70 39.13
CA TYR A 58 18.08 41.12 39.06
C TYR A 58 19.59 41.31 38.85
N SER A 59 20.00 42.48 38.38
CA SER A 59 21.42 42.84 38.17
C SER A 59 22.26 42.92 39.45
N ASP A 60 21.60 42.95 40.61
CA ASP A 60 22.23 42.85 41.94
C ASP A 60 22.55 41.40 42.37
N GLY A 61 22.21 40.41 41.53
CA GLY A 61 22.47 38.99 41.77
C GLY A 61 21.37 38.26 42.57
N SER A 62 20.30 38.95 42.97
CA SER A 62 19.16 38.35 43.69
C SER A 62 18.02 37.93 42.76
N PHE A 63 17.12 37.06 43.23
CA PHE A 63 15.90 36.69 42.51
C PHE A 63 14.64 37.41 43.02
N LYS A 64 14.61 37.74 44.32
CA LYS A 64 13.51 38.34 45.09
C LYS A 64 12.22 37.49 45.00
N PRO A 65 12.25 36.23 45.47
CA PRO A 65 11.14 35.28 45.28
C PRO A 65 9.81 35.77 45.86
N ASP A 66 9.84 36.44 47.01
CA ASP A 66 8.63 36.91 47.72
C ASP A 66 8.16 38.31 47.29
N ASN A 67 8.85 38.97 46.34
CA ASN A 67 8.36 40.23 45.78
C ASN A 67 7.10 39.99 44.93
N THR A 68 6.10 40.87 45.05
CA THR A 68 4.90 40.85 44.19
C THR A 68 5.22 41.29 42.77
N VAL A 69 4.55 40.69 41.78
CA VAL A 69 4.74 41.02 40.36
C VAL A 69 3.62 41.88 39.80
N THR A 70 3.98 42.75 38.84
CA THR A 70 3.01 43.50 38.04
C THR A 70 2.32 42.59 37.00
N ARG A 71 1.16 43.03 36.53
CA ARG A 71 0.41 42.38 35.45
C ARG A 71 1.23 42.30 34.16
N ALA A 72 2.01 43.32 33.81
CA ALA A 72 2.92 43.28 32.67
C ALA A 72 4.07 42.28 32.83
N GLU A 73 4.67 42.17 34.02
CA GLU A 73 5.70 41.15 34.27
C GLU A 73 5.12 39.73 34.17
N PHE A 74 3.91 39.50 34.70
CA PHE A 74 3.24 38.20 34.59
C PHE A 74 2.93 37.82 33.14
N ILE A 75 2.45 38.77 32.33
CA ILE A 75 2.27 38.61 30.87
C ILE A 75 3.60 38.24 30.19
N ALA A 76 4.69 38.95 30.49
CA ALA A 76 6.00 38.69 29.91
C ALA A 76 6.62 37.34 30.34
N LEU A 77 6.19 36.78 31.48
CA LEU A 77 6.52 35.40 31.87
C LEU A 77 5.72 34.39 31.04
N ILE A 78 4.41 34.58 30.88
CA ILE A 78 3.56 33.72 30.03
C ILE A 78 4.08 33.69 28.60
N ASN A 79 4.29 34.85 27.96
CA ASN A 79 4.77 34.90 26.57
C ASN A 79 6.09 34.17 26.38
N ARG A 80 7.03 34.29 27.33
CA ARG A 80 8.34 33.64 27.24
C ARG A 80 8.28 32.14 27.51
N SER A 81 7.42 31.69 28.42
CA SER A 81 7.34 30.27 28.80
C SER A 81 6.39 29.44 27.92
N PHE A 82 5.40 30.07 27.29
CA PHE A 82 4.49 29.45 26.31
C PHE A 82 4.86 29.77 24.84
N GLY A 83 5.89 30.58 24.60
CA GLY A 83 6.44 30.83 23.26
C GLY A 83 5.60 31.74 22.35
N PHE A 84 4.73 32.59 22.91
CA PHE A 84 3.90 33.49 22.11
C PHE A 84 4.73 34.62 21.46
N THR A 85 4.65 34.70 20.12
CA THR A 85 5.41 35.65 19.30
C THR A 85 4.54 36.55 18.42
N GLU A 86 3.36 36.10 17.98
CA GLU A 86 2.45 36.90 17.16
C GLU A 86 1.85 38.07 17.95
N GLU A 87 1.70 39.23 17.31
CA GLU A 87 1.14 40.45 17.90
C GLU A 87 -0.22 40.81 17.29
N ALA A 88 -1.09 41.45 18.07
CA ALA A 88 -2.33 42.07 17.61
C ALA A 88 -2.26 43.59 17.77
N THR A 89 -2.97 44.32 16.91
CA THR A 89 -3.17 45.77 17.10
C THR A 89 -3.98 46.02 18.36
N ILE A 90 -3.38 46.68 19.36
CA ILE A 90 -4.00 47.01 20.64
C ILE A 90 -4.16 48.52 20.83
N SER A 91 -5.19 48.89 21.60
CA SER A 91 -5.43 50.28 22.04
C SER A 91 -6.00 50.26 23.46
N PHE A 92 -5.12 50.43 24.45
CA PHE A 92 -5.49 50.64 25.86
C PHE A 92 -4.93 51.97 26.34
N THR A 93 -5.68 52.66 27.20
CA THR A 93 -5.37 54.04 27.62
C THR A 93 -4.13 54.16 28.50
N ASP A 94 -3.68 53.05 29.13
CA ASP A 94 -2.53 52.99 30.03
C ASP A 94 -1.26 52.39 29.41
N VAL A 95 -1.27 51.95 28.14
CA VAL A 95 -0.09 51.39 27.46
C VAL A 95 0.17 52.05 26.09
N ALA A 96 1.03 53.08 26.09
CA ALA A 96 1.52 53.68 24.85
C ALA A 96 2.47 52.74 24.09
N SER A 97 2.56 52.86 22.76
CA SER A 97 3.42 52.04 21.88
C SER A 97 4.92 52.03 22.24
N ARG A 98 5.39 53.07 22.94
CA ARG A 98 6.78 53.18 23.44
C ARG A 98 7.03 52.51 24.80
N ASN A 99 6.01 51.94 25.44
CA ASN A 99 6.14 51.22 26.70
C ASN A 99 6.70 49.81 26.42
N TRP A 100 7.68 49.36 27.22
CA TRP A 100 8.27 48.02 27.10
C TRP A 100 7.22 46.90 27.14
N ALA A 101 6.11 47.11 27.86
CA ALA A 101 5.02 46.15 27.99
C ALA A 101 4.08 46.12 26.78
N TYR A 102 4.19 47.04 25.81
CA TYR A 102 3.25 47.15 24.70
C TYR A 102 3.22 45.89 23.83
N THR A 103 4.39 45.42 23.37
CA THR A 103 4.52 44.19 22.56
C THR A 103 4.10 42.95 23.34
N GLU A 104 4.40 42.91 24.63
CA GLU A 104 3.99 41.81 25.52
C GLU A 104 2.47 41.75 25.70
N VAL A 105 1.80 42.89 25.84
CA VAL A 105 0.32 42.97 25.84
C VAL A 105 -0.25 42.64 24.46
N ALA A 106 0.39 43.07 23.36
CA ALA A 106 -0.05 42.77 22.00
C ALA A 106 -0.05 41.25 21.72
N LYS A 107 0.99 40.54 22.18
CA LYS A 107 1.05 39.07 22.16
C LYS A 107 -0.03 38.43 23.03
N ALA A 108 -0.25 38.96 24.22
CA ALA A 108 -1.23 38.43 25.16
C ALA A 108 -2.68 38.52 24.64
N VAL A 109 -3.02 39.65 23.99
CA VAL A 109 -4.33 39.84 23.35
C VAL A 109 -4.46 38.95 22.13
N LYS A 110 -3.41 38.82 21.31
CA LYS A 110 -3.37 37.94 20.14
C LYS A 110 -3.54 36.46 20.49
N ALA A 111 -2.91 36.02 21.58
CA ALA A 111 -3.05 34.67 22.14
C ALA A 111 -4.38 34.45 22.90
N GLY A 112 -5.19 35.50 23.10
CA GLY A 112 -6.54 35.42 23.66
C GLY A 112 -6.63 35.18 25.18
N TYR A 113 -5.50 35.02 25.89
CA TYR A 113 -5.51 34.72 27.32
C TYR A 113 -5.79 35.95 28.21
N ILE A 114 -5.69 37.17 27.66
CA ILE A 114 -5.97 38.41 28.41
C ILE A 114 -6.96 39.31 27.68
N THR A 115 -7.75 40.04 28.47
CA THR A 115 -8.60 41.15 28.01
C THR A 115 -8.33 42.39 28.86
N GLY A 116 -8.62 43.56 28.31
CA GLY A 116 -8.68 44.81 29.08
C GLY A 116 -9.78 44.80 30.15
N PHE A 117 -9.71 45.80 31.02
CA PHE A 117 -10.78 46.17 31.93
C PHE A 117 -11.85 47.02 31.20
N THR A 118 -13.03 47.14 31.80
CA THR A 118 -14.18 47.86 31.22
C THR A 118 -13.98 49.37 31.11
N ASP A 119 -12.93 49.93 31.74
CA ASP A 119 -12.53 51.34 31.67
C ASP A 119 -11.56 51.65 30.50
N GLY A 120 -11.22 50.65 29.68
CA GLY A 120 -10.29 50.78 28.56
C GLY A 120 -8.81 50.67 28.93
N THR A 121 -8.48 50.33 30.19
CA THR A 121 -7.11 50.02 30.62
C THR A 121 -6.80 48.52 30.49
N ILE A 122 -5.53 48.14 30.45
CA ILE A 122 -5.05 46.76 30.63
C ILE A 122 -4.40 46.55 32.01
N GLY A 123 -3.99 47.62 32.68
CA GLY A 123 -3.44 47.64 34.03
C GLY A 123 -1.96 47.24 34.10
N VAL A 124 -1.12 47.65 33.14
CA VAL A 124 0.26 47.15 33.00
C VAL A 124 1.09 47.22 34.30
N ASN A 125 0.98 48.33 35.03
CA ASN A 125 1.74 48.58 36.27
C ASN A 125 1.02 48.11 37.54
N LYS A 126 -0.19 47.56 37.43
CA LYS A 126 -0.97 47.07 38.57
C LYS A 126 -0.36 45.76 39.06
N LEU A 127 -0.20 45.59 40.38
CA LEU A 127 0.14 44.30 40.97
C LEU A 127 -1.01 43.31 40.72
N ILE A 128 -0.72 42.12 40.19
CA ILE A 128 -1.76 41.18 39.77
C ILE A 128 -2.22 40.30 40.95
N SER A 129 -3.53 40.25 41.18
CA SER A 129 -4.13 39.44 42.25
C SER A 129 -4.28 37.96 41.87
N ARG A 130 -4.29 37.07 42.86
CA ARG A 130 -4.41 35.61 42.65
C ARG A 130 -5.69 35.20 41.91
N GLN A 131 -6.80 35.92 42.09
CA GLN A 131 -8.02 35.68 41.30
C GLN A 131 -7.93 36.20 39.84
N GLU A 132 -7.16 37.25 39.57
CA GLU A 132 -6.87 37.69 38.19
C GLU A 132 -5.92 36.72 37.48
N VAL A 133 -4.95 36.14 38.22
CA VAL A 133 -4.09 35.06 37.71
C VAL A 133 -4.93 33.84 37.33
N ALA A 134 -5.88 33.42 38.17
CA ALA A 134 -6.76 32.29 37.86
C ALA A 134 -7.54 32.51 36.55
N VAL A 135 -8.13 33.69 36.33
CA VAL A 135 -8.84 34.02 35.07
C VAL A 135 -7.92 34.04 33.85
N ILE A 136 -6.66 34.47 33.99
CA ILE A 136 -5.68 34.40 32.91
C ILE A 136 -5.31 32.94 32.59
N VAL A 137 -5.02 32.13 33.61
CA VAL A 137 -4.64 30.71 33.46
C VAL A 137 -5.79 29.89 32.88
N ASP A 138 -7.01 30.13 33.34
CA ASP A 138 -8.25 29.51 32.84
C ASP A 138 -8.45 29.73 31.34
N ARG A 139 -8.26 30.97 30.87
CA ARG A 139 -8.33 31.32 29.44
C ARG A 139 -7.14 30.81 28.62
N LEU A 140 -5.94 30.88 29.19
CA LEU A 140 -4.70 30.40 28.58
C LEU A 140 -4.77 28.90 28.25
N LEU A 141 -5.31 28.12 29.19
CA LEU A 141 -5.37 26.66 29.09
C LEU A 141 -6.75 26.13 28.70
N LYS A 142 -7.74 27.02 28.51
CA LYS A 142 -9.15 26.71 28.19
C LYS A 142 -9.74 25.65 29.12
N LEU A 143 -9.55 25.83 30.43
CA LEU A 143 -9.93 24.82 31.42
C LEU A 143 -11.45 24.59 31.38
N SER A 144 -11.88 23.33 31.24
CA SER A 144 -13.31 23.00 31.25
C SER A 144 -13.87 23.10 32.67
N ALA A 145 -14.90 23.93 32.85
CA ALA A 145 -15.64 24.05 34.09
C ALA A 145 -16.31 22.71 34.45
N THR A 146 -15.67 21.94 35.33
CA THR A 146 -16.25 20.74 35.92
C THR A 146 -17.11 21.15 37.09
N ALA A 147 -18.39 20.80 37.04
CA ALA A 147 -19.33 21.12 38.09
C ALA A 147 -18.92 20.48 39.43
N SER A 148 -19.21 21.17 40.53
CA SER A 148 -19.34 20.59 41.87
C SER A 148 -18.05 20.17 42.60
N ALA A 149 -16.98 20.95 42.46
CA ALA A 149 -16.02 21.12 43.56
C ALA A 149 -16.26 22.49 44.24
N GLU A 150 -17.06 22.52 45.31
CA GLU A 150 -17.03 23.66 46.22
C GLU A 150 -15.66 23.66 46.91
N ASN A 151 -14.74 24.49 46.42
CA ASN A 151 -13.44 24.67 47.05
C ASN A 151 -13.64 25.15 48.50
N SER A 152 -13.26 24.28 49.43
CA SER A 152 -13.51 24.41 50.87
C SER A 152 -12.55 25.38 51.57
N PHE A 153 -12.07 26.41 50.87
CA PHE A 153 -11.27 27.49 51.46
C PHE A 153 -12.14 28.36 52.36
N LYS A 154 -11.58 28.80 53.49
CA LYS A 154 -12.30 29.61 54.49
C LYS A 154 -12.75 30.97 53.96
N ASP A 155 -12.07 31.46 52.93
CA ASP A 155 -12.25 32.78 52.31
C ASP A 155 -12.89 32.71 50.91
N THR A 156 -13.51 31.59 50.52
CA THR A 156 -14.24 31.44 49.25
C THR A 156 -15.28 32.55 49.01
N LYS A 157 -15.83 33.17 50.07
CA LYS A 157 -16.74 34.33 49.99
C LYS A 157 -16.07 35.64 49.52
N LEU A 158 -14.74 35.73 49.53
CA LEU A 158 -13.97 36.88 49.05
C LEU A 158 -13.59 36.76 47.56
N ILE A 159 -13.84 35.62 46.92
CA ILE A 159 -13.64 35.43 45.49
C ILE A 159 -14.73 36.22 44.74
N ALA A 160 -14.33 37.14 43.87
CA ALA A 160 -15.29 37.91 43.09
C ALA A 160 -16.05 37.00 42.10
N SER A 161 -17.34 37.29 41.87
CA SER A 161 -18.22 36.42 41.06
C SER A 161 -17.67 36.13 39.65
N TRP A 162 -16.99 37.10 39.03
CA TRP A 162 -16.37 36.96 37.70
C TRP A 162 -15.12 36.06 37.69
N ALA A 163 -14.52 35.76 38.85
CA ALA A 163 -13.35 34.90 38.98
C ALA A 163 -13.70 33.49 39.48
N LYS A 164 -14.93 33.26 39.97
CA LYS A 164 -15.29 32.06 40.73
C LYS A 164 -15.05 30.77 39.95
N ASP A 165 -15.49 30.72 38.69
CA ASP A 165 -15.36 29.52 37.86
C ASP A 165 -13.91 29.24 37.48
N ALA A 166 -13.16 30.28 37.11
CA ALA A 166 -11.74 30.18 36.79
C ALA A 166 -10.87 29.77 38.01
N VAL A 167 -11.18 30.27 39.20
CA VAL A 167 -10.56 29.80 40.46
C VAL A 167 -10.91 28.34 40.71
N ASN A 168 -12.17 27.95 40.50
CA ASN A 168 -12.60 26.57 40.67
C ASN A 168 -11.89 25.61 39.71
N ALA A 169 -11.85 25.92 38.42
CA ALA A 169 -11.15 25.14 37.41
C ALA A 169 -9.64 25.07 37.69
N SER A 170 -9.00 26.21 37.97
CA SER A 170 -7.55 26.27 38.24
C SER A 170 -7.11 25.49 39.48
N VAL A 171 -7.97 25.42 40.51
CA VAL A 171 -7.71 24.64 41.74
C VAL A 171 -8.02 23.16 41.55
N ALA A 172 -9.12 22.82 40.86
CA ALA A 172 -9.46 21.43 40.54
C ALA A 172 -8.42 20.76 39.62
N LYS A 173 -7.68 21.53 38.83
CA LYS A 173 -6.52 21.07 38.04
C LYS A 173 -5.17 21.22 38.74
N GLU A 174 -5.17 21.52 40.05
CA GLU A 174 -3.98 21.71 40.90
C GLU A 174 -2.99 22.83 40.50
N ILE A 175 -3.33 23.65 39.50
CA ILE A 175 -2.45 24.68 38.93
C ILE A 175 -2.24 25.81 39.94
N LEU A 176 -3.34 26.37 40.43
CA LEU A 176 -3.33 27.19 41.65
C LEU A 176 -3.69 26.32 42.87
N LYS A 177 -3.02 26.58 43.99
CA LYS A 177 -3.31 25.94 45.28
C LYS A 177 -3.52 27.00 46.36
N GLY A 178 -4.36 26.69 47.33
CA GLY A 178 -4.51 27.50 48.55
C GLY A 178 -3.30 27.36 49.49
N TYR A 179 -3.26 28.17 50.54
CA TYR A 179 -2.23 28.10 51.56
C TYR A 179 -2.57 26.99 52.57
N PRO A 180 -1.77 25.91 52.67
CA PRO A 180 -2.13 24.75 53.49
C PRO A 180 -2.13 25.06 54.99
N ALA A 181 -1.38 26.07 55.43
CA ALA A 181 -1.25 26.43 56.85
C ALA A 181 -2.55 26.99 57.46
N ASP A 182 -3.40 27.65 56.67
CA ASP A 182 -4.65 28.25 57.14
C ASP A 182 -5.90 27.83 56.34
N ASN A 183 -5.73 27.11 55.23
CA ASN A 183 -6.77 26.74 54.27
C ASN A 183 -7.51 27.95 53.66
N THR A 184 -6.74 28.94 53.18
CA THR A 184 -7.23 30.11 52.44
C THR A 184 -6.74 30.12 50.98
N PHE A 185 -7.50 30.74 50.08
CA PHE A 185 -7.08 30.99 48.69
C PHE A 185 -6.41 32.36 48.49
N ARG A 186 -6.80 33.34 49.31
CA ARG A 186 -6.40 34.76 49.30
C ARG A 186 -6.63 35.44 47.94
N PRO A 187 -7.88 35.49 47.43
CA PRO A 187 -8.18 35.88 46.05
C PRO A 187 -7.71 37.29 45.67
N THR A 188 -7.79 38.24 46.61
CA THR A 188 -7.43 39.65 46.40
C THR A 188 -5.95 39.95 46.62
N ASN A 189 -5.18 39.04 47.22
CA ASN A 189 -3.75 39.24 47.43
C ASN A 189 -2.99 39.21 46.10
N SER A 190 -2.00 40.09 45.95
CA SER A 190 -1.07 40.05 44.83
C SER A 190 -0.18 38.81 44.89
N ILE A 191 0.07 38.19 43.74
CA ILE A 191 0.93 37.01 43.65
C ILE A 191 2.42 37.40 43.75
N THR A 192 3.20 36.59 44.47
CA THR A 192 4.67 36.73 44.52
C THR A 192 5.33 36.20 43.24
N ARG A 193 6.60 36.57 43.01
CA ARG A 193 7.40 36.11 41.86
C ARG A 193 7.60 34.59 41.88
N ALA A 194 7.81 34.00 43.06
CA ALA A 194 7.90 32.56 43.25
C ALA A 194 6.57 31.85 42.97
N GLU A 195 5.45 32.35 43.48
CA GLU A 195 4.13 31.81 43.16
C GLU A 195 3.79 31.94 41.68
N ALA A 196 4.15 33.05 41.03
CA ALA A 196 3.96 33.23 39.60
C ALA A 196 4.73 32.18 38.79
N VAL A 197 6.01 31.94 39.11
CA VAL A 197 6.81 30.86 38.51
C VAL A 197 6.16 29.51 38.73
N VAL A 198 5.80 29.15 39.97
CA VAL A 198 5.26 27.82 40.28
C VAL A 198 3.86 27.59 39.68
N THR A 199 3.01 28.61 39.63
CA THR A 199 1.70 28.53 38.96
C THR A 199 1.88 28.33 37.46
N LEU A 200 2.80 29.06 36.82
CA LEU A 200 3.05 28.90 35.39
C LEU A 200 3.80 27.60 35.06
N ASP A 201 4.67 27.10 35.94
CA ASP A 201 5.36 25.81 35.77
C ASP A 201 4.35 24.65 35.74
N ARG A 202 3.34 24.71 36.61
CA ARG A 202 2.19 23.79 36.59
C ARG A 202 1.29 24.00 35.38
N ALA A 203 1.09 25.25 34.94
CA ALA A 203 0.31 25.55 33.74
C ALA A 203 0.98 25.01 32.45
N ILE A 204 2.31 25.06 32.36
CA ILE A 204 3.08 24.44 31.27
C ILE A 204 3.01 22.92 31.34
N SER A 205 3.03 22.37 32.56
CA SER A 205 2.91 20.93 32.81
C SER A 205 1.49 20.39 32.63
N PHE A 206 0.47 21.25 32.64
CA PHE A 206 -0.93 20.86 32.42
C PHE A 206 -1.17 20.33 31.00
N ASP A 207 -0.44 20.84 30.02
CA ASP A 207 -0.55 20.44 28.60
C ASP A 207 0.36 19.25 28.24
N LYS A 208 0.90 18.54 29.24
CA LYS A 208 1.81 17.39 29.05
C LYS A 208 1.52 16.24 30.02
N VAL A 209 1.40 15.01 29.51
CA VAL A 209 1.33 13.79 30.33
C VAL A 209 2.74 13.24 30.53
N THR A 210 3.23 13.20 31.78
CA THR A 210 4.57 12.69 32.10
C THR A 210 4.52 11.36 32.85
N TYR A 211 5.10 10.32 32.25
CA TYR A 211 5.30 9.00 32.84
C TYR A 211 6.68 8.94 33.51
N ASN A 212 6.71 9.13 34.83
CA ASN A 212 7.91 9.17 35.66
C ASN A 212 8.09 7.94 36.57
N THR A 213 7.19 6.96 36.48
CA THR A 213 7.21 5.70 37.24
C THR A 213 7.05 4.53 36.26
N ALA A 214 7.81 3.46 36.45
CA ALA A 214 7.74 2.26 35.63
C ALA A 214 6.35 1.60 35.73
N GLY A 215 5.91 0.95 34.64
CA GLY A 215 4.58 0.34 34.54
C GLY A 215 4.00 0.42 33.13
N THR A 216 2.83 -0.18 32.93
CA THR A 216 2.07 -0.01 31.68
C THR A 216 0.91 0.95 31.83
N PHE A 217 0.75 1.84 30.85
CA PHE A 217 -0.31 2.85 30.79
C PHE A 217 -1.11 2.69 29.50
N GLY A 218 -2.38 3.13 29.54
CA GLY A 218 -3.36 2.91 28.48
C GLY A 218 -4.20 1.63 28.67
N PRO A 219 -5.34 1.53 27.97
CA PRO A 219 -6.35 0.51 28.23
C PRO A 219 -5.91 -0.87 27.73
N ALA A 220 -6.35 -1.93 28.39
CA ALA A 220 -6.09 -3.30 27.92
C ALA A 220 -6.84 -3.63 26.61
N THR A 221 -7.97 -2.97 26.35
CA THR A 221 -8.86 -3.14 25.19
C THR A 221 -9.49 -1.81 24.82
N GLY A 222 -9.74 -1.56 23.52
CA GLY A 222 -10.13 -0.22 23.04
C GLY A 222 -8.92 0.69 22.85
N VAL A 223 -9.13 1.98 22.60
CA VAL A 223 -8.06 2.96 22.36
C VAL A 223 -8.30 4.24 23.16
N GLU A 224 -7.28 4.72 23.86
CA GLU A 224 -7.29 6.00 24.57
C GLU A 224 -6.70 7.12 23.69
N THR A 225 -7.28 8.32 23.71
CA THR A 225 -6.73 9.48 22.97
C THR A 225 -6.18 10.53 23.94
N VAL A 226 -4.88 10.80 23.84
CA VAL A 226 -4.17 11.85 24.58
C VAL A 226 -4.02 13.08 23.68
N ASN A 227 -4.70 14.17 24.04
CA ASN A 227 -4.72 15.43 23.28
C ASN A 227 -3.55 16.39 23.62
N HIS A 228 -2.52 15.87 24.27
CA HIS A 228 -1.43 16.61 24.90
C HIS A 228 -0.08 16.04 24.48
N ASP A 229 1.01 16.76 24.75
CA ASP A 229 2.35 16.18 24.65
C ASP A 229 2.53 15.05 25.67
N VAL A 230 3.34 14.05 25.33
CA VAL A 230 3.66 12.92 26.22
C VAL A 230 5.16 12.85 26.46
N VAL A 231 5.55 12.64 27.72
CA VAL A 231 6.96 12.49 28.12
C VAL A 231 7.12 11.19 28.91
N ILE A 232 7.97 10.29 28.42
CA ILE A 232 8.44 9.12 29.15
C ILE A 232 9.79 9.49 29.76
N ASN A 233 9.88 9.57 31.08
CA ASN A 233 11.07 10.07 31.80
C ASN A 233 11.66 9.06 32.81
N THR A 234 11.30 7.78 32.70
CA THR A 234 11.94 6.70 33.45
C THR A 234 11.91 5.39 32.65
N ALA A 235 12.78 4.46 33.01
CA ALA A 235 12.84 3.14 32.41
C ALA A 235 11.65 2.25 32.83
N GLY A 236 11.38 1.20 32.04
CA GLY A 236 10.31 0.23 32.31
C GLY A 236 8.89 0.79 32.09
N VAL A 237 8.74 1.83 31.27
CA VAL A 237 7.44 2.38 30.88
C VAL A 237 6.98 1.73 29.57
N THR A 238 5.75 1.21 29.58
CA THR A 238 5.03 0.79 28.38
C THR A 238 3.82 1.68 28.18
N LEU A 239 3.63 2.23 26.99
CA LEU A 239 2.35 2.82 26.57
C LEU A 239 1.65 1.84 25.64
N ARG A 240 0.38 1.52 25.90
CA ARG A 240 -0.40 0.60 25.05
C ARG A 240 -1.70 1.23 24.54
N ASN A 241 -2.12 0.86 23.34
CA ASN A 241 -3.45 1.17 22.80
C ASN A 241 -3.83 2.66 22.89
N MET A 242 -2.96 3.53 22.37
CA MET A 242 -3.07 4.99 22.52
C MET A 242 -2.96 5.75 21.19
N ILE A 243 -3.68 6.86 21.07
CA ILE A 243 -3.46 7.89 20.06
C ILE A 243 -2.94 9.13 20.77
N ILE A 244 -1.69 9.52 20.49
CA ILE A 244 -1.06 10.73 21.00
C ILE A 244 -1.14 11.78 19.88
N ASN A 245 -1.96 12.82 20.10
CA ASN A 245 -2.11 13.92 19.14
C ASN A 245 -0.98 14.96 19.28
N GLY A 246 -0.34 15.08 20.45
CA GLY A 246 0.83 15.93 20.69
C GLY A 246 2.15 15.27 20.32
N LYS A 247 3.27 15.89 20.75
CA LYS A 247 4.63 15.35 20.62
C LYS A 247 4.88 14.24 21.64
N LEU A 248 5.77 13.30 21.30
CA LEU A 248 6.26 12.28 22.24
C LEU A 248 7.74 12.52 22.56
N THR A 249 8.15 12.41 23.81
CA THR A 249 9.56 12.52 24.22
C THR A 249 9.98 11.34 25.09
N PHE A 250 10.95 10.55 24.63
CA PHE A 250 11.69 9.59 25.44
C PHE A 250 12.85 10.34 26.10
N ALA A 251 12.57 10.94 27.25
CA ALA A 251 13.45 11.90 27.91
C ALA A 251 14.67 11.24 28.57
N ALA A 252 15.68 12.07 28.85
CA ALA A 252 16.96 11.62 29.40
C ALA A 252 16.85 10.86 30.75
N GLY A 253 15.75 11.01 31.50
CA GLY A 253 15.51 10.26 32.75
C GLY A 253 15.35 8.75 32.59
N ILE A 254 15.10 8.24 31.36
CA ILE A 254 15.19 6.80 31.05
C ILE A 254 16.62 6.27 31.25
N GLY A 255 17.64 7.14 31.15
CA GLY A 255 19.05 6.77 31.32
C GLY A 255 19.50 5.80 30.22
N SER A 256 19.88 4.59 30.63
CA SER A 256 20.23 3.46 29.75
C SER A 256 19.19 2.33 29.75
N GLY A 257 18.04 2.52 30.41
CA GLY A 257 16.97 1.53 30.49
C GLY A 257 16.06 1.51 29.26
N ASP A 258 14.97 0.76 29.35
CA ASP A 258 14.01 0.47 28.28
C ASP A 258 12.72 1.30 28.38
N ALA A 259 12.02 1.40 27.25
CA ALA A 259 10.64 1.89 27.16
C ALA A 259 9.99 1.27 25.91
N VAL A 260 8.66 1.12 25.92
CA VAL A 260 7.90 0.40 24.89
C VAL A 260 6.65 1.16 24.48
N LEU A 261 6.37 1.22 23.19
CA LEU A 261 5.04 1.52 22.63
C LEU A 261 4.47 0.22 22.06
N ASP A 262 3.23 -0.16 22.41
CA ASP A 262 2.51 -1.31 21.84
C ASP A 262 1.13 -0.89 21.34
N ASN A 263 0.91 -0.91 20.02
CA ASN A 263 -0.29 -0.36 19.37
C ASN A 263 -0.53 1.13 19.74
N VAL A 264 0.47 1.99 19.51
CA VAL A 264 0.40 3.43 19.74
C VAL A 264 0.56 4.19 18.42
N THR A 265 -0.32 5.15 18.17
CA THR A 265 -0.19 6.13 17.07
C THR A 265 0.27 7.47 17.62
N VAL A 266 1.37 8.01 17.12
CA VAL A 266 1.89 9.35 17.47
C VAL A 266 1.75 10.25 16.25
N LYS A 267 0.94 11.31 16.35
CA LYS A 267 0.76 12.28 15.25
C LYS A 267 1.76 13.43 15.28
N GLY A 268 2.29 13.77 16.45
CA GLY A 268 3.36 14.75 16.60
C GLY A 268 4.75 14.15 16.37
N GLU A 269 5.76 15.02 16.41
CA GLU A 269 7.17 14.62 16.41
C GLU A 269 7.51 13.75 17.63
N THR A 270 8.41 12.79 17.44
CA THR A 270 8.97 11.97 18.53
C THR A 270 10.45 12.30 18.74
N SER A 271 10.85 12.65 19.96
CA SER A 271 12.26 12.87 20.32
C SER A 271 12.77 11.73 21.21
N VAL A 272 13.99 11.26 20.93
CA VAL A 272 14.69 10.22 21.70
C VAL A 272 15.98 10.78 22.30
N GLN A 273 15.95 11.02 23.61
CA GLN A 273 17.03 11.60 24.41
C GLN A 273 17.56 10.63 25.49
N GLY A 274 16.74 9.66 25.91
CA GLY A 274 17.07 8.57 26.82
C GLY A 274 17.06 7.20 26.13
N GLY A 275 17.43 6.15 26.86
CA GLY A 275 17.55 4.78 26.37
C GLY A 275 19.01 4.31 26.24
N GLY A 276 19.27 3.01 26.34
CA GLY A 276 20.56 2.37 26.10
C GLY A 276 20.63 1.51 24.83
N GLU A 277 21.68 0.71 24.68
CA GLU A 277 21.96 -0.12 23.48
C GLU A 277 20.97 -1.28 23.25
N ASN A 278 20.05 -1.54 24.19
CA ASN A 278 19.01 -2.58 24.06
C ASN A 278 17.58 -2.04 24.25
N SER A 279 17.37 -0.73 24.05
CA SER A 279 16.14 -0.03 24.47
C SER A 279 15.22 0.43 23.32
N ILE A 280 14.21 1.21 23.70
CA ILE A 280 13.19 1.92 22.91
C ILE A 280 12.55 1.05 21.81
N HIS A 281 11.47 0.38 22.19
CA HIS A 281 10.73 -0.56 21.34
C HIS A 281 9.44 0.07 20.82
N PHE A 282 9.23 -0.03 19.50
CA PHE A 282 8.01 0.40 18.80
C PHE A 282 7.34 -0.83 18.21
N LYS A 283 6.27 -1.28 18.85
CA LYS A 283 5.53 -2.49 18.47
C LYS A 283 4.14 -2.14 17.96
N ASN A 284 3.77 -2.63 16.79
CA ASN A 284 2.51 -2.35 16.12
C ASN A 284 2.14 -0.84 16.06
N SER A 285 3.13 0.05 16.00
CA SER A 285 2.97 1.48 16.25
C SER A 285 3.17 2.34 15.00
N VAL A 286 2.56 3.53 14.97
CA VAL A 286 2.63 4.46 13.83
C VAL A 286 3.25 5.77 14.31
N LEU A 287 4.39 6.14 13.71
CA LEU A 287 5.10 7.40 14.02
C LEU A 287 5.48 8.11 12.72
N LEU A 288 5.41 9.45 12.71
CA LEU A 288 5.79 10.24 11.53
C LEU A 288 7.32 10.45 11.47
N THR A 289 7.85 11.27 12.39
CA THR A 289 9.26 11.63 12.44
C THR A 289 9.84 11.35 13.83
N ILE A 290 10.96 10.64 13.88
CA ILE A 290 11.76 10.40 15.09
C ILE A 290 13.06 11.18 14.99
N THR A 291 13.38 12.01 15.99
CA THR A 291 14.68 12.68 16.12
C THR A 291 15.49 12.06 17.25
N VAL A 292 16.67 11.52 16.95
CA VAL A 292 17.55 10.84 17.91
C VAL A 292 18.69 11.78 18.35
N GLU A 293 18.58 12.31 19.57
CA GLU A 293 19.40 13.40 20.12
C GLU A 293 19.85 13.10 21.57
N LYS A 294 20.34 11.88 21.80
CA LYS A 294 20.89 11.45 23.08
C LYS A 294 22.25 12.12 23.33
N LYS A 295 22.34 12.93 24.39
CA LYS A 295 23.53 13.73 24.72
C LYS A 295 24.80 12.90 24.97
N ASN A 296 24.68 11.72 25.57
CA ASN A 296 25.81 10.88 25.99
C ASN A 296 25.47 9.39 25.80
N GLY A 297 26.36 8.64 25.17
CA GLY A 297 26.21 7.20 24.91
C GLY A 297 25.38 6.87 23.67
N ILE A 298 25.19 5.58 23.42
CA ILE A 298 24.41 5.04 22.29
C ILE A 298 23.00 4.70 22.77
N VAL A 299 22.00 4.91 21.91
CA VAL A 299 20.63 4.38 22.07
C VAL A 299 20.31 3.41 20.94
N ARG A 300 19.61 2.32 21.26
CA ARG A 300 18.92 1.52 20.25
C ARG A 300 17.47 1.98 20.14
N ILE A 301 16.95 1.97 18.91
CA ILE A 301 15.52 2.01 18.63
C ILE A 301 15.13 0.76 17.82
N VAL A 302 14.00 0.15 18.13
CA VAL A 302 13.53 -1.10 17.52
C VAL A 302 12.14 -0.94 16.94
N ALA A 303 11.91 -1.39 15.70
CA ALA A 303 10.59 -1.53 15.10
C ALA A 303 10.18 -3.01 15.01
N GLU A 304 8.99 -3.33 15.52
CA GLU A 304 8.46 -4.70 15.67
C GLU A 304 7.00 -4.81 15.22
N GLY A 305 6.61 -5.95 14.65
CA GLY A 305 5.23 -6.19 14.21
C GLY A 305 4.78 -5.20 13.14
N THR A 306 3.54 -4.72 13.20
CA THR A 306 2.98 -3.82 12.16
C THR A 306 3.49 -2.37 12.23
N THR A 307 4.65 -2.12 12.84
CA THR A 307 5.19 -0.78 13.05
C THR A 307 5.56 -0.08 11.75
N THR A 308 5.30 1.23 11.70
CA THR A 308 5.66 2.12 10.58
C THR A 308 6.23 3.43 11.11
N VAL A 309 7.38 3.83 10.57
CA VAL A 309 8.07 5.09 10.87
C VAL A 309 8.52 5.73 9.56
N ALA A 310 7.95 6.89 9.21
CA ALA A 310 8.21 7.50 7.91
C ALA A 310 9.62 8.11 7.81
N GLN A 311 10.13 8.72 8.89
CA GLN A 311 11.46 9.34 8.91
C GLN A 311 12.16 9.21 10.27
N VAL A 312 13.47 8.94 10.25
CA VAL A 312 14.37 9.03 11.40
C VAL A 312 15.48 10.04 11.09
N ILE A 313 15.62 11.07 11.91
CA ILE A 313 16.70 12.06 11.87
C ILE A 313 17.67 11.73 13.01
N VAL A 314 18.92 11.45 12.66
CA VAL A 314 19.94 10.99 13.60
C VAL A 314 20.95 12.10 13.86
N ASN A 315 20.94 12.64 15.08
CA ASN A 315 21.86 13.69 15.55
C ASN A 315 22.88 13.15 16.57
N SER A 316 22.80 11.86 16.94
CA SER A 316 23.64 11.21 17.95
C SER A 316 23.84 9.73 17.64
N PRO A 317 24.89 9.06 18.16
CA PRO A 317 25.16 7.64 17.93
C PRO A 317 23.96 6.73 18.25
N VAL A 318 23.60 5.86 17.29
CA VAL A 318 22.36 5.07 17.35
C VAL A 318 22.53 3.67 16.76
N ILE A 319 21.75 2.71 17.27
CA ILE A 319 21.47 1.43 16.62
C ILE A 319 20.00 1.46 16.17
N ILE A 320 19.73 1.38 14.87
CA ILE A 320 18.38 1.26 14.32
C ILE A 320 18.18 -0.19 13.92
N GLN A 321 17.18 -0.85 14.48
CA GLN A 321 16.94 -2.28 14.30
C GLN A 321 15.48 -2.58 13.97
N GLU A 322 15.24 -3.40 12.97
CA GLU A 322 13.95 -4.01 12.69
C GLU A 322 13.98 -5.47 13.19
N THR A 323 12.89 -5.95 13.78
CA THR A 323 12.82 -7.31 14.33
C THR A 323 11.38 -7.80 14.24
N ASP A 324 11.15 -8.86 13.48
CA ASP A 324 9.81 -9.39 13.18
C ASP A 324 8.82 -8.30 12.69
N ALA A 325 9.34 -7.32 11.95
CA ALA A 325 8.57 -6.23 11.38
C ALA A 325 7.76 -6.73 10.17
N THR A 326 6.45 -6.57 10.25
CA THR A 326 5.48 -6.83 9.17
C THR A 326 4.88 -5.55 8.59
N GLY A 327 5.08 -4.41 9.27
CA GLY A 327 4.90 -3.07 8.70
C GLY A 327 6.13 -2.62 7.92
N SER A 328 6.14 -1.35 7.47
CA SER A 328 7.26 -0.78 6.72
C SER A 328 8.49 -0.41 7.56
N GLY A 329 8.50 -0.70 8.87
CA GLY A 329 9.66 -0.47 9.72
C GLY A 329 10.10 1.00 9.73
N PHE A 330 11.37 1.26 9.45
CA PHE A 330 11.95 2.60 9.33
C PHE A 330 12.25 2.94 7.85
N SER A 331 11.36 3.66 7.17
CA SER A 331 11.51 3.96 5.74
C SER A 331 12.74 4.82 5.42
N ASN A 332 12.82 6.04 5.98
CA ASN A 332 13.86 7.02 5.62
C ASN A 332 14.75 7.35 6.81
N VAL A 333 16.06 7.17 6.68
CA VAL A 333 17.05 7.50 7.71
C VAL A 333 17.97 8.62 7.20
N LYS A 334 18.05 9.72 7.94
CA LYS A 334 18.95 10.86 7.67
C LYS A 334 19.99 10.97 8.78
N LEU A 335 21.26 10.80 8.43
CA LEU A 335 22.41 10.99 9.34
C LEU A 335 22.90 12.43 9.21
N SER A 336 22.50 13.30 10.15
CA SER A 336 22.69 14.74 10.02
C SER A 336 24.15 15.19 10.18
N ASP A 337 24.41 16.43 9.79
CA ASP A 337 25.66 17.16 10.04
C ASP A 337 25.88 17.49 11.53
N LEU A 338 24.87 17.29 12.39
CA LEU A 338 24.95 17.44 13.85
C LEU A 338 25.60 16.22 14.54
N LEU A 339 25.80 15.10 13.83
CA LEU A 339 26.53 13.95 14.36
C LEU A 339 28.00 14.32 14.66
N PRO A 340 28.53 13.98 15.86
CA PRO A 340 29.93 14.29 16.19
C PRO A 340 30.90 13.44 15.37
N GLU A 341 32.10 13.97 15.08
CA GLU A 341 33.15 13.23 14.37
C GLU A 341 33.48 11.91 15.10
N GLY A 342 33.62 10.81 14.35
CA GLY A 342 33.80 9.48 14.91
C GLY A 342 32.54 8.83 15.48
N ALA A 343 31.35 9.44 15.34
CA ALA A 343 30.09 8.81 15.68
C ALA A 343 29.90 7.48 14.94
N LYS A 344 29.30 6.52 15.63
CA LYS A 344 28.94 5.20 15.08
C LYS A 344 27.44 5.07 14.96
N VAL A 345 27.00 4.64 13.79
CA VAL A 345 25.59 4.31 13.49
C VAL A 345 25.55 2.86 13.02
N THR A 346 24.61 2.07 13.54
CA THR A 346 24.37 0.69 13.06
C THR A 346 22.95 0.56 12.55
N LEU A 347 22.77 0.00 11.36
CA LEU A 347 21.47 -0.23 10.73
C LEU A 347 21.26 -1.74 10.52
N LYS A 348 20.19 -2.30 11.06
CA LYS A 348 19.81 -3.72 10.89
C LYS A 348 18.35 -3.81 10.44
N GLY A 349 18.09 -4.19 9.20
CA GLY A 349 16.72 -4.17 8.66
C GLY A 349 16.68 -3.85 7.17
N THR A 350 15.51 -3.45 6.68
CA THR A 350 15.26 -3.07 5.28
C THR A 350 14.78 -1.63 5.21
N PHE A 351 15.61 -0.75 4.67
CA PHE A 351 15.38 0.70 4.64
C PHE A 351 15.20 1.20 3.21
N ASP A 352 14.28 2.15 2.98
CA ASP A 352 14.07 2.74 1.65
C ASP A 352 15.23 3.69 1.29
N ASN A 353 15.52 4.64 2.17
CA ASN A 353 16.55 5.66 1.92
C ASN A 353 17.46 5.86 3.14
N LEU A 354 18.76 5.89 2.89
CA LEU A 354 19.79 6.40 3.80
C LEU A 354 20.42 7.65 3.18
N GLU A 355 20.20 8.80 3.80
CA GLU A 355 20.88 10.05 3.46
C GLU A 355 21.98 10.32 4.50
N VAL A 356 23.18 10.67 4.04
CA VAL A 356 24.33 10.95 4.91
C VAL A 356 24.88 12.34 4.66
N ASP A 357 24.75 13.21 5.66
CA ASP A 357 25.37 14.55 5.73
C ASP A 357 26.55 14.59 6.71
N GLY A 358 26.57 13.69 7.72
CA GLY A 358 27.52 13.67 8.82
C GLY A 358 28.98 13.43 8.42
N ASN A 359 29.87 14.24 8.98
CA ASN A 359 31.30 14.26 8.66
C ASN A 359 32.13 13.28 9.50
N LYS A 360 33.04 12.51 8.87
CA LYS A 360 33.92 11.51 9.52
C LYS A 360 33.18 10.51 10.45
N ILE A 361 31.98 10.10 10.08
CA ILE A 361 31.20 9.10 10.83
C ILE A 361 31.47 7.68 10.31
N SER A 362 31.11 6.68 11.10
CA SER A 362 31.12 5.27 10.71
C SER A 362 29.71 4.69 10.73
N VAL A 363 29.31 4.09 9.61
CA VAL A 363 28.03 3.39 9.42
C VAL A 363 28.31 1.90 9.27
N ASN A 364 27.62 1.07 10.03
CA ASN A 364 27.73 -0.39 9.96
C ASN A 364 26.37 -1.00 9.56
N ILE A 365 26.34 -1.80 8.50
CA ILE A 365 25.17 -2.55 8.05
C ILE A 365 25.56 -4.03 8.04
N PRO A 366 25.39 -4.77 9.15
CA PRO A 366 25.83 -6.16 9.24
C PRO A 366 24.93 -7.13 8.43
N GLU A 367 23.66 -6.79 8.25
CA GLU A 367 22.64 -7.62 7.59
C GLU A 367 21.48 -6.73 7.08
N GLY A 368 20.70 -7.26 6.13
CA GLY A 368 19.52 -6.57 5.58
C GLY A 368 19.81 -5.76 4.32
N SER A 369 19.01 -4.73 4.03
CA SER A 369 19.17 -3.96 2.79
C SER A 369 18.80 -2.48 2.88
N VAL A 370 19.41 -1.68 2.01
CA VAL A 370 19.03 -0.28 1.78
C VAL A 370 18.78 -0.07 0.28
N GLN A 371 17.58 0.41 -0.08
CA GLN A 371 17.23 0.59 -1.50
C GLN A 371 18.03 1.74 -2.13
N LYS A 372 18.18 2.87 -1.42
CA LYS A 372 19.02 3.98 -1.85
C LYS A 372 19.90 4.54 -0.74
N VAL A 373 21.20 4.62 -0.98
CA VAL A 373 22.16 5.35 -0.14
C VAL A 373 22.65 6.57 -0.90
N THR A 374 22.55 7.76 -0.29
CA THR A 374 23.06 9.02 -0.83
C THR A 374 24.05 9.62 0.16
N VAL A 375 25.31 9.77 -0.26
CA VAL A 375 26.37 10.38 0.56
C VAL A 375 26.65 11.77 0.01
N ASN A 376 26.10 12.78 0.69
CA ASN A 376 26.13 14.17 0.26
C ASN A 376 27.53 14.78 0.39
N THR A 377 27.76 15.93 -0.25
CA THR A 377 29.08 16.61 -0.30
C THR A 377 29.70 16.94 1.07
N THR A 378 28.89 17.06 2.13
CA THR A 378 29.33 17.35 3.50
C THR A 378 29.89 16.13 4.23
N ALA A 379 29.52 14.91 3.83
CA ALA A 379 29.83 13.66 4.51
C ALA A 379 31.24 13.14 4.19
N THR A 380 32.26 13.98 4.36
CA THR A 380 33.64 13.62 3.99
C THR A 380 34.24 12.60 4.96
N GLY A 381 34.98 11.62 4.45
CA GLY A 381 35.64 10.62 5.30
C GLY A 381 34.67 9.64 5.98
N LEU A 382 33.48 9.45 5.41
CA LEU A 382 32.56 8.38 5.80
C LEU A 382 33.24 7.01 5.65
N ILE A 383 33.10 6.16 6.67
CA ILE A 383 33.42 4.73 6.59
C ILE A 383 32.10 3.95 6.67
N LEU A 384 31.79 3.16 5.65
CA LEU A 384 30.60 2.31 5.59
C LEU A 384 31.02 0.84 5.50
N ASP A 385 30.70 0.06 6.52
CA ASP A 385 31.00 -1.37 6.62
C ASP A 385 29.76 -2.21 6.26
N LEU A 386 29.93 -3.18 5.35
CA LEU A 386 28.88 -4.05 4.83
C LEU A 386 29.15 -5.51 5.18
N GLY A 387 28.35 -6.06 6.10
CA GLY A 387 28.35 -7.49 6.39
C GLY A 387 27.96 -8.33 5.17
N LYS A 388 28.34 -9.61 5.16
CA LYS A 388 28.21 -10.52 4.00
C LYS A 388 26.78 -10.60 3.43
N ASP A 389 25.78 -10.48 4.29
CA ASP A 389 24.35 -10.60 3.96
C ASP A 389 23.67 -9.22 3.79
N ALA A 390 24.45 -8.13 3.85
CA ALA A 390 23.96 -6.77 3.64
C ALA A 390 23.98 -6.37 2.16
N LYS A 391 22.97 -5.57 1.76
CA LYS A 391 22.79 -5.14 0.36
C LYS A 391 22.49 -3.64 0.24
N ILE A 392 23.15 -2.96 -0.70
CA ILE A 392 22.74 -1.64 -1.21
C ILE A 392 22.32 -1.82 -2.68
N VAL A 393 21.12 -1.38 -3.04
CA VAL A 393 20.64 -1.44 -4.43
C VAL A 393 21.18 -0.26 -5.25
N SER A 394 20.97 0.97 -4.76
CA SER A 394 21.44 2.20 -5.41
C SER A 394 22.32 3.01 -4.48
N LEU A 395 23.59 3.21 -4.85
CA LEU A 395 24.53 4.07 -4.16
C LEU A 395 24.84 5.31 -5.01
N ILE A 396 24.72 6.50 -4.42
CA ILE A 396 25.10 7.78 -5.02
C ILE A 396 26.13 8.45 -4.11
N LEU A 397 27.31 8.77 -4.66
CA LEU A 397 28.40 9.41 -3.92
C LEU A 397 28.77 10.77 -4.49
N ASP A 398 28.58 11.81 -3.68
CA ASP A 398 29.09 13.16 -3.90
C ASP A 398 30.39 13.44 -3.12
N ALA A 399 30.61 12.74 -2.00
CA ALA A 399 31.83 12.82 -1.19
C ALA A 399 32.69 11.54 -1.27
N VAL A 400 33.96 11.67 -0.89
CA VAL A 400 34.90 10.53 -0.75
C VAL A 400 34.56 9.74 0.52
N ALA A 401 34.39 8.42 0.34
CA ALA A 401 34.05 7.47 1.39
C ALA A 401 34.84 6.15 1.26
N GLN A 402 34.90 5.37 2.32
CA GLN A 402 35.51 4.04 2.35
C GLN A 402 34.43 2.97 2.58
N PHE A 403 34.32 2.02 1.66
CA PHE A 403 33.41 0.88 1.75
C PHE A 403 34.18 -0.39 2.11
N LEU A 404 33.85 -0.96 3.27
CA LEU A 404 34.48 -2.16 3.83
C LEU A 404 33.53 -3.36 3.80
N GLY A 405 34.09 -4.54 4.00
CA GLY A 405 33.34 -5.78 4.14
C GLY A 405 32.97 -6.44 2.82
N THR A 406 32.08 -7.43 2.91
CA THR A 406 31.79 -8.39 1.84
C THR A 406 30.34 -8.39 1.35
N GLY A 407 29.51 -7.48 1.85
CA GLY A 407 28.15 -7.24 1.36
C GLY A 407 28.09 -6.78 -0.10
N THR A 408 26.89 -6.59 -0.65
CA THR A 408 26.70 -6.37 -2.09
C THR A 408 26.19 -4.97 -2.39
N ILE A 409 26.85 -4.25 -3.30
CA ILE A 409 26.38 -2.98 -3.86
C ILE A 409 26.01 -3.27 -5.32
N GLU A 410 24.73 -3.16 -5.69
CA GLU A 410 24.31 -3.48 -7.07
C GLU A 410 24.72 -2.38 -8.05
N THR A 411 24.36 -1.13 -7.76
CA THR A 411 24.70 0.02 -8.59
C THR A 411 25.36 1.12 -7.77
N ALA A 412 26.47 1.67 -8.25
CA ALA A 412 27.16 2.80 -7.66
C ALA A 412 27.38 3.90 -8.71
N THR A 413 26.87 5.11 -8.43
CA THR A 413 27.08 6.31 -9.25
C THR A 413 28.11 7.19 -8.55
N LEU A 414 29.24 7.45 -9.22
CA LEU A 414 30.37 8.18 -8.66
C LEU A 414 30.50 9.55 -9.31
N ASN A 415 30.18 10.61 -8.56
CA ASN A 415 30.43 11.97 -9.03
C ASN A 415 31.93 12.31 -8.93
N ALA A 416 32.36 13.35 -9.64
CA ALA A 416 33.77 13.59 -9.95
C ALA A 416 34.70 13.67 -8.71
N ILE A 417 34.20 14.20 -7.59
CA ILE A 417 34.95 14.29 -6.33
C ILE A 417 35.10 12.90 -5.69
N ALA A 418 34.01 12.14 -5.55
CA ALA A 418 34.02 10.79 -4.99
C ALA A 418 34.90 9.83 -5.80
N LYS A 419 34.84 9.89 -7.15
CA LYS A 419 35.62 9.03 -8.05
C LYS A 419 37.15 9.13 -7.84
N ALA A 420 37.66 10.24 -7.32
CA ALA A 420 39.09 10.46 -7.13
C ALA A 420 39.68 9.81 -5.86
N GLY A 421 38.86 9.36 -4.91
CA GLY A 421 39.35 8.87 -3.61
C GLY A 421 38.52 7.80 -2.91
N THR A 422 37.30 7.49 -3.37
CA THR A 422 36.48 6.42 -2.78
C THR A 422 37.14 5.06 -2.97
N THR A 423 37.10 4.23 -1.93
CA THR A 423 37.63 2.86 -1.94
C THR A 423 36.53 1.85 -1.65
N PHE A 424 36.62 0.67 -2.28
CA PHE A 424 35.71 -0.45 -2.11
C PHE A 424 36.52 -1.73 -1.86
N GLU A 425 36.31 -2.39 -0.73
CA GLU A 425 36.91 -3.71 -0.44
C GLU A 425 36.34 -4.78 -1.39
N LYS A 426 35.01 -4.82 -1.52
CA LYS A 426 34.31 -5.56 -2.58
C LYS A 426 33.69 -4.57 -3.57
N GLN A 427 34.01 -4.73 -4.86
CA GLN A 427 33.56 -3.85 -5.93
C GLN A 427 32.03 -3.91 -6.11
N PRO A 428 31.35 -2.79 -6.41
CA PRO A 428 29.96 -2.78 -6.85
C PRO A 428 29.76 -3.60 -8.14
N ASN A 429 28.61 -4.25 -8.28
CA ASN A 429 28.29 -5.06 -9.46
C ASN A 429 28.25 -4.21 -10.74
N LYS A 430 27.85 -2.94 -10.64
CA LYS A 430 27.87 -1.96 -11.72
C LYS A 430 28.27 -0.58 -11.20
N ILE A 431 29.34 -0.02 -11.78
CA ILE A 431 29.70 1.39 -11.57
C ILE A 431 29.17 2.21 -12.76
N LEU A 432 28.55 3.35 -12.46
CA LEU A 432 28.08 4.34 -13.42
C LEU A 432 28.94 5.59 -13.31
N ASP A 433 29.51 6.02 -14.44
CA ASP A 433 30.18 7.31 -14.55
C ASP A 433 29.16 8.44 -14.69
N ALA A 434 29.39 9.55 -14.00
CA ALA A 434 28.58 10.76 -14.05
C ALA A 434 28.71 11.49 -15.41
N GLY A 435 28.10 10.93 -16.45
CA GLY A 435 28.00 11.50 -17.78
C GLY A 435 26.77 12.40 -17.94
N VAL A 436 27.01 13.71 -18.03
CA VAL A 436 26.02 14.78 -18.29
C VAL A 436 24.98 14.99 -17.18
N THR A 437 25.35 15.79 -16.18
CA THR A 437 24.37 16.47 -15.31
C THR A 437 23.39 17.31 -16.12
N PRO A 438 22.06 17.25 -15.88
CA PRO A 438 21.21 18.41 -16.11
C PRO A 438 21.72 19.56 -15.24
N THR A 439 21.77 20.77 -15.80
CA THR A 439 22.35 21.96 -15.15
C THR A 439 21.78 22.18 -13.75
N PRO A 440 22.62 22.41 -12.71
CA PRO A 440 22.12 22.66 -11.37
C PRO A 440 21.31 23.97 -11.33
N THR A 441 20.06 23.87 -10.89
CA THR A 441 19.28 25.04 -10.47
C THR A 441 19.96 25.68 -9.25
N PRO A 442 20.05 27.02 -9.15
CA PRO A 442 20.76 27.68 -8.05
C PRO A 442 20.23 27.30 -6.66
N PRO A 443 21.04 27.39 -5.60
CA PRO A 443 20.63 26.99 -4.25
C PRO A 443 19.44 27.81 -3.77
N THR A 444 18.29 27.17 -3.64
CA THR A 444 17.11 27.76 -3.02
C THR A 444 17.24 27.75 -1.50
N THR A 445 17.54 28.93 -0.95
CA THR A 445 17.12 29.42 0.38
C THR A 445 15.73 28.86 0.75
N PRO A 446 15.49 28.51 2.02
CA PRO A 446 14.79 27.29 2.43
C PRO A 446 13.50 27.06 1.64
N THR A 447 13.42 25.91 0.96
CA THR A 447 12.32 25.62 0.05
C THR A 447 10.99 25.60 0.78
N THR A 448 10.09 26.45 0.30
CA THR A 448 8.66 26.46 0.59
C THR A 448 8.11 25.04 0.73
N PRO A 449 7.24 24.76 1.71
CA PRO A 449 6.74 23.41 1.95
C PRO A 449 6.17 22.77 0.67
N VAL A 450 6.68 21.58 0.31
CA VAL A 450 6.36 20.92 -0.97
C VAL A 450 4.88 20.58 -1.02
N ASN A 451 4.12 21.22 -1.90
CA ASN A 451 2.67 21.09 -1.93
C ASN A 451 2.14 19.87 -2.70
N VAL A 452 3.00 18.92 -3.11
CA VAL A 452 2.62 17.70 -3.86
C VAL A 452 3.28 16.46 -3.26
N ALA A 453 2.49 15.43 -2.96
CA ALA A 453 2.96 14.07 -2.65
C ALA A 453 2.72 13.13 -3.83
N ASN A 454 3.59 12.13 -4.00
CA ASN A 454 3.33 10.95 -4.83
C ASN A 454 3.24 9.73 -3.91
N VAL A 455 2.19 8.91 -4.03
CA VAL A 455 1.91 7.81 -3.10
C VAL A 455 1.54 6.53 -3.88
N MET A 456 2.05 5.39 -3.43
CA MET A 456 1.80 4.08 -4.05
C MET A 456 1.30 3.03 -3.05
N SER A 457 0.94 3.46 -1.84
CA SER A 457 0.53 2.57 -0.74
C SER A 457 -0.40 3.31 0.24
N LEU A 458 -1.20 2.55 0.99
CA LEU A 458 -2.10 3.10 2.01
C LEU A 458 -1.35 3.91 3.10
N PRO A 459 -0.19 3.47 3.64
CA PRO A 459 0.58 4.28 4.59
C PRO A 459 1.05 5.61 3.99
N ALA A 460 1.57 5.61 2.75
CA ALA A 460 2.01 6.83 2.09
C ALA A 460 0.83 7.81 1.84
N LEU A 461 -0.33 7.29 1.44
CA LEU A 461 -1.56 8.06 1.30
C LEU A 461 -2.02 8.66 2.65
N LYS A 462 -1.98 7.88 3.74
CA LYS A 462 -2.31 8.36 5.09
C LYS A 462 -1.36 9.47 5.57
N VAL A 463 -0.05 9.32 5.36
CA VAL A 463 0.96 10.36 5.68
C VAL A 463 0.69 11.64 4.88
N ALA A 464 0.49 11.52 3.56
CA ALA A 464 0.19 12.66 2.71
C ALA A 464 -1.13 13.36 3.09
N LEU A 465 -2.15 12.61 3.52
CA LEU A 465 -3.40 13.17 4.03
C LEU A 465 -3.25 13.87 5.39
N ALA A 466 -2.35 13.41 6.27
CA ALA A 466 -2.06 14.07 7.53
C ALA A 466 -1.31 15.40 7.36
N ASP A 467 -0.43 15.51 6.35
CA ASP A 467 0.39 16.70 6.15
C ASP A 467 -0.40 17.88 5.56
N SER A 468 -0.69 18.89 6.39
CA SER A 468 -1.38 20.13 6.03
C SER A 468 -0.74 20.92 4.87
N VAL A 469 0.55 20.73 4.60
CA VAL A 469 1.30 21.36 3.51
C VAL A 469 0.84 20.84 2.14
N ILE A 470 0.65 19.53 2.02
CA ILE A 470 0.45 18.82 0.76
C ILE A 470 -0.92 19.19 0.17
N LYS A 471 -0.95 20.01 -0.88
CA LYS A 471 -2.20 20.41 -1.55
C LYS A 471 -2.64 19.42 -2.62
N THR A 472 -1.73 18.62 -3.16
CA THR A 472 -2.02 17.57 -4.14
C THR A 472 -1.37 16.24 -3.75
N ILE A 473 -2.08 15.14 -3.91
CA ILE A 473 -1.62 13.77 -3.70
C ILE A 473 -1.82 13.04 -5.02
N ASN A 474 -0.75 12.68 -5.72
CA ASN A 474 -0.82 11.79 -6.87
C ASN A 474 -0.71 10.34 -6.40
N ILE A 475 -1.70 9.52 -6.70
CA ILE A 475 -1.59 8.06 -6.57
C ILE A 475 -0.83 7.56 -7.81
N THR A 476 0.19 6.74 -7.60
CA THR A 476 1.11 6.23 -8.65
C THR A 476 1.21 4.70 -8.64
N GLY A 477 0.23 4.03 -8.02
CA GLY A 477 0.09 2.58 -7.94
C GLY A 477 -1.22 2.23 -7.24
N ASP A 478 -1.77 1.05 -7.51
CA ASP A 478 -3.04 0.62 -6.89
C ASP A 478 -2.86 0.40 -5.38
N ILE A 479 -3.87 0.79 -4.60
CA ILE A 479 -3.87 0.76 -3.13
C ILE A 479 -5.00 -0.15 -2.65
N SER A 480 -4.71 -1.05 -1.71
CA SER A 480 -5.74 -1.79 -0.98
C SER A 480 -5.85 -1.31 0.48
N THR A 481 -7.06 -1.36 1.05
CA THR A 481 -7.33 -0.99 2.45
C THR A 481 -8.41 -1.88 3.06
N THR A 482 -8.31 -2.21 4.35
CA THR A 482 -9.38 -2.88 5.12
C THR A 482 -10.19 -1.89 5.98
N GLU A 483 -9.87 -0.60 5.88
CA GLU A 483 -10.36 0.48 6.73
C GLU A 483 -10.70 1.73 5.90
N LYS A 484 -11.51 2.63 6.48
CA LYS A 484 -11.95 3.87 5.81
C LYS A 484 -10.82 4.90 5.77
N ILE A 485 -10.59 5.53 4.61
CA ILE A 485 -9.60 6.59 4.45
C ILE A 485 -10.25 7.94 4.77
N ILE A 486 -9.88 8.53 5.90
CA ILE A 486 -10.42 9.82 6.35
C ILE A 486 -9.66 10.98 5.68
N VAL A 487 -10.38 11.85 4.98
CA VAL A 487 -9.87 13.11 4.40
C VAL A 487 -10.40 14.27 5.24
N SER A 488 -9.60 14.77 6.18
CA SER A 488 -10.00 15.79 7.16
C SER A 488 -9.48 17.21 6.85
N ARG A 489 -9.06 17.46 5.61
CA ARG A 489 -8.57 18.77 5.13
C ARG A 489 -8.72 18.90 3.61
N ALA A 490 -8.69 20.14 3.12
CA ALA A 490 -8.75 20.40 1.68
C ALA A 490 -7.47 19.90 0.98
N VAL A 491 -7.65 19.08 -0.05
CA VAL A 491 -6.58 18.42 -0.82
C VAL A 491 -7.10 17.93 -2.17
N THR A 492 -6.25 17.92 -3.19
CA THR A 492 -6.50 17.26 -4.47
C THR A 492 -5.93 15.85 -4.43
N ILE A 493 -6.77 14.82 -4.58
CA ILE A 493 -6.36 13.42 -4.74
C ILE A 493 -6.47 13.09 -6.24
N ASN A 494 -5.31 13.01 -6.90
CA ASN A 494 -5.17 12.66 -8.31
C ASN A 494 -4.81 11.18 -8.41
N GLY A 495 -5.76 10.32 -8.73
CA GLY A 495 -5.59 8.87 -8.78
C GLY A 495 -4.64 8.37 -9.88
N GLY A 496 -4.29 9.16 -10.89
CA GLY A 496 -3.43 8.71 -11.99
C GLY A 496 -4.00 7.56 -12.84
N ASN A 497 -5.31 7.33 -12.79
CA ASN A 497 -6.06 6.16 -13.26
C ASN A 497 -5.81 4.86 -12.46
N HIS A 498 -5.23 4.94 -11.27
CA HIS A 498 -5.08 3.83 -10.32
C HIS A 498 -6.33 3.59 -9.48
N THR A 499 -6.37 2.40 -8.89
CA THR A 499 -7.49 1.89 -8.10
C THR A 499 -7.20 1.94 -6.60
N VAL A 500 -8.16 2.40 -5.81
CA VAL A 500 -8.19 2.26 -4.34
C VAL A 500 -9.31 1.28 -3.98
N THR A 501 -8.92 0.10 -3.50
CA THR A 501 -9.82 -1.03 -3.22
C THR A 501 -9.99 -1.21 -1.71
N PHE A 502 -11.22 -1.19 -1.22
CA PHE A 502 -11.56 -1.71 0.09
C PHE A 502 -11.68 -3.23 0.03
N THR A 503 -11.07 -3.92 1.01
CA THR A 503 -10.94 -5.38 1.09
C THR A 503 -11.41 -5.92 2.44
N GLY A 504 -12.04 -5.08 3.27
CA GLY A 504 -12.75 -5.50 4.47
C GLY A 504 -14.08 -6.20 4.14
N ASN A 505 -14.80 -6.65 5.17
CA ASN A 505 -16.12 -7.26 4.97
C ASN A 505 -17.15 -6.19 4.54
N ALA A 506 -17.53 -6.21 3.26
CA ALA A 506 -18.57 -5.40 2.64
C ALA A 506 -19.73 -6.29 2.17
N LEU A 507 -20.32 -7.04 3.12
CA LEU A 507 -21.56 -7.78 2.91
C LEU A 507 -22.66 -7.13 3.75
N GLY A 508 -23.58 -6.44 3.09
CA GLY A 508 -24.66 -5.68 3.70
C GLY A 508 -24.20 -4.31 4.22
N TRP A 509 -25.16 -3.41 4.43
CA TRP A 509 -24.88 -2.03 4.82
C TRP A 509 -24.30 -1.95 6.24
N ASN A 510 -22.98 -1.80 6.31
CA ASN A 510 -22.20 -1.58 7.52
C ASN A 510 -21.70 -0.12 7.62
N GLY A 511 -22.05 0.71 6.63
CA GLY A 511 -21.59 2.08 6.47
C GLY A 511 -20.11 2.15 6.10
N ASN A 512 -19.56 1.14 5.40
CA ASN A 512 -18.17 1.15 4.96
C ASN A 512 -17.99 2.00 3.71
N TYR A 513 -17.06 2.95 3.78
CA TYR A 513 -16.69 3.82 2.67
C TYR A 513 -15.18 3.73 2.44
N VAL A 514 -14.75 3.68 1.18
CA VAL A 514 -13.31 3.69 0.87
C VAL A 514 -12.70 5.03 1.31
N PHE A 515 -13.35 6.15 0.92
CA PHE A 515 -13.01 7.49 1.38
C PHE A 515 -14.15 8.12 2.17
N GLN A 516 -13.81 8.82 3.26
CA GLN A 516 -14.73 9.70 3.98
C GLN A 516 -14.12 11.10 4.08
N VAL A 517 -14.67 12.06 3.35
CA VAL A 517 -14.29 13.48 3.44
C VAL A 517 -15.08 14.10 4.58
N TYR A 518 -14.41 14.50 5.66
CA TYR A 518 -15.06 14.84 6.93
C TYR A 518 -14.71 16.26 7.41
N ASN A 519 -15.76 17.09 7.56
CA ASN A 519 -15.71 18.44 8.11
C ASN A 519 -14.63 19.35 7.47
N VAL A 520 -14.47 19.26 6.15
CA VAL A 520 -13.43 19.98 5.41
C VAL A 520 -13.89 21.38 5.01
N THR A 521 -13.21 22.39 5.54
CA THR A 521 -13.31 23.78 5.04
C THR A 521 -12.38 23.98 3.85
N GLY A 522 -12.97 24.10 2.65
CA GLY A 522 -12.27 24.27 1.38
C GLY A 522 -12.71 23.25 0.34
N ALA A 523 -12.10 23.27 -0.84
CA ALA A 523 -12.37 22.29 -1.90
C ALA A 523 -11.44 21.08 -1.77
N THR A 524 -12.03 19.89 -1.58
CA THR A 524 -11.33 18.61 -1.79
C THR A 524 -11.62 18.14 -3.21
N VAL A 525 -10.60 17.76 -3.98
CA VAL A 525 -10.76 17.35 -5.39
C VAL A 525 -10.42 15.87 -5.54
N PHE A 526 -11.26 15.08 -6.20
CA PHE A 526 -10.89 13.75 -6.71
C PHE A 526 -10.75 13.81 -8.23
N ASN A 527 -9.62 13.33 -8.75
CA ASN A 527 -9.28 13.37 -10.17
C ASN A 527 -8.74 12.03 -10.67
N ASN A 528 -9.20 11.51 -11.80
CA ASN A 528 -8.61 10.33 -12.46
C ASN A 528 -8.37 9.14 -11.50
N ILE A 529 -9.40 8.63 -10.83
CA ILE A 529 -9.28 7.62 -9.76
C ILE A 529 -10.38 6.55 -9.88
N LYS A 530 -10.04 5.28 -9.62
CA LYS A 530 -11.03 4.23 -9.35
C LYS A 530 -11.11 3.95 -7.84
N VAL A 531 -12.31 3.79 -7.30
CA VAL A 531 -12.57 3.63 -5.87
C VAL A 531 -13.65 2.55 -5.68
N THR A 532 -13.32 1.46 -5.00
CA THR A 532 -14.05 0.19 -5.17
C THR A 532 -14.02 -0.72 -3.94
N GLY A 533 -14.91 -1.72 -3.87
CA GLY A 533 -14.90 -2.80 -2.87
C GLY A 533 -15.57 -2.51 -1.53
N ALA A 534 -16.30 -1.40 -1.39
CA ALA A 534 -17.00 -1.02 -0.15
C ALA A 534 -18.53 -0.96 -0.35
N ASP A 535 -19.27 -0.59 0.70
CA ASP A 535 -20.72 -0.33 0.61
C ASP A 535 -20.97 0.86 -0.34
N ALA A 536 -20.15 1.91 -0.24
CA ALA A 536 -20.05 3.00 -1.23
C ALA A 536 -18.61 3.55 -1.33
N ALA A 537 -18.25 4.15 -2.46
CA ALA A 537 -16.86 4.60 -2.70
C ALA A 537 -16.46 5.84 -1.88
N ILE A 538 -17.29 6.89 -1.87
CA ILE A 538 -16.96 8.17 -1.24
C ILE A 538 -18.14 8.67 -0.39
N LEU A 539 -17.92 8.89 0.91
CA LEU A 539 -18.80 9.67 1.77
C LEU A 539 -18.34 11.13 1.84
N VAL A 540 -19.21 12.05 1.44
CA VAL A 540 -19.04 13.50 1.54
C VAL A 540 -19.79 13.99 2.79
N ASN A 541 -19.06 14.14 3.90
CA ASN A 541 -19.62 14.42 5.22
C ASN A 541 -19.28 15.86 5.66
N GLY A 542 -20.26 16.76 5.58
CA GLY A 542 -20.12 18.19 5.90
C GLY A 542 -18.97 18.91 5.18
N SER A 543 -18.67 18.49 3.96
CA SER A 543 -17.48 18.92 3.20
C SER A 543 -17.86 19.29 1.76
N ASN A 544 -17.07 20.14 1.13
CA ASN A 544 -17.22 20.45 -0.31
C ASN A 544 -16.24 19.60 -1.12
N VAL A 545 -16.76 18.75 -1.99
CA VAL A 545 -15.98 17.88 -2.87
C VAL A 545 -16.20 18.26 -4.33
N THR A 546 -15.12 18.26 -5.12
CA THR A 546 -15.16 18.42 -6.58
C THR A 546 -14.63 17.16 -7.25
N LEU A 547 -15.31 16.70 -8.29
CA LEU A 547 -14.83 15.63 -9.17
C LEU A 547 -14.33 16.23 -10.48
N THR A 548 -13.16 15.78 -10.95
CA THR A 548 -12.56 16.13 -12.25
C THR A 548 -12.02 14.87 -12.94
N GLY A 549 -11.79 14.91 -14.25
CA GLY A 549 -11.23 13.75 -14.97
C GLY A 549 -12.15 12.51 -14.92
N THR A 550 -11.59 11.30 -14.89
CA THR A 550 -12.41 10.07 -14.75
C THR A 550 -12.48 9.65 -13.28
N VAL A 551 -13.68 9.54 -12.71
CA VAL A 551 -13.89 9.01 -11.36
C VAL A 551 -14.75 7.75 -11.47
N ASP A 552 -14.16 6.59 -11.22
CA ASP A 552 -14.83 5.28 -11.33
C ASP A 552 -15.14 4.74 -9.93
N VAL A 553 -16.44 4.63 -9.64
CA VAL A 553 -17.00 4.18 -8.37
C VAL A 553 -17.71 2.83 -8.52
N SER A 554 -17.31 2.04 -9.51
CA SER A 554 -17.85 0.69 -9.77
C SER A 554 -17.31 -0.35 -8.77
N VAL A 555 -18.05 -1.46 -8.65
CA VAL A 555 -17.85 -2.59 -7.73
C VAL A 555 -17.95 -2.15 -6.26
N ASN A 556 -18.97 -1.34 -5.95
CA ASN A 556 -19.43 -1.04 -4.59
C ASN A 556 -20.90 -1.48 -4.44
N GLU A 557 -21.32 -1.92 -3.25
CA GLU A 557 -22.58 -2.69 -3.07
C GLU A 557 -23.85 -1.83 -3.21
N PHE A 558 -23.88 -0.63 -2.61
CA PHE A 558 -25.09 0.19 -2.46
C PHE A 558 -25.04 1.55 -3.19
N GLY A 559 -23.91 1.92 -3.78
CA GLY A 559 -23.82 3.14 -4.58
C GLY A 559 -22.38 3.62 -4.80
N GLY A 560 -22.25 4.74 -5.52
CA GLY A 560 -20.96 5.36 -5.77
C GLY A 560 -20.58 6.37 -4.70
N ILE A 561 -21.40 7.40 -4.51
CA ILE A 561 -21.09 8.53 -3.63
C ILE A 561 -22.29 8.84 -2.75
N GLU A 562 -22.05 9.18 -1.50
CA GLU A 562 -23.08 9.63 -0.56
C GLU A 562 -22.77 11.05 -0.06
N LEU A 563 -23.75 11.94 -0.07
CA LEU A 563 -23.73 13.23 0.62
C LEU A 563 -24.56 13.07 1.88
N GLY A 564 -23.88 13.07 3.04
CA GLY A 564 -24.51 12.80 4.33
C GLY A 564 -24.15 13.83 5.39
N LYS A 565 -25.05 14.04 6.35
CA LYS A 565 -24.69 14.66 7.64
C LYS A 565 -24.46 13.58 8.68
N GLY A 566 -23.19 13.32 8.99
CA GLY A 566 -22.83 12.46 10.12
C GLY A 566 -23.21 13.08 11.46
N VAL A 567 -23.28 12.24 12.49
CA VAL A 567 -23.46 12.70 13.88
C VAL A 567 -22.31 13.66 14.25
N GLY A 568 -22.66 14.86 14.72
CA GLY A 568 -21.70 15.91 15.11
C GLY A 568 -21.15 16.74 13.95
N VAL A 569 -21.87 16.85 12.83
CA VAL A 569 -21.46 17.65 11.66
C VAL A 569 -22.51 18.71 11.32
N ASP A 570 -22.20 19.97 11.64
CA ASP A 570 -23.11 21.11 11.48
C ASP A 570 -23.10 21.69 10.05
N THR A 571 -22.07 21.40 9.26
CA THR A 571 -21.90 21.91 7.89
C THR A 571 -22.70 21.09 6.87
N GLN A 572 -23.29 21.77 5.88
CA GLN A 572 -23.94 21.11 4.74
C GLN A 572 -22.87 20.63 3.74
N PRO A 573 -22.82 19.33 3.37
CA PRO A 573 -21.93 18.87 2.29
C PRO A 573 -22.35 19.45 0.94
N ALA A 574 -21.44 19.42 -0.04
CA ALA A 574 -21.76 19.69 -1.45
C ALA A 574 -20.83 18.89 -2.37
N LEU A 575 -21.34 18.49 -3.53
CA LEU A 575 -20.58 17.80 -4.57
C LEU A 575 -20.66 18.58 -5.88
N THR A 576 -19.52 18.84 -6.51
CA THR A 576 -19.44 19.54 -7.80
C THR A 576 -18.74 18.68 -8.84
N ILE A 577 -19.40 18.37 -9.96
CA ILE A 577 -18.82 17.57 -11.05
C ILE A 577 -18.39 18.52 -12.17
N THR A 578 -17.08 18.76 -12.31
CA THR A 578 -16.52 19.77 -13.23
C THR A 578 -15.69 19.11 -14.33
N GLY A 579 -16.28 18.96 -15.52
CA GLY A 579 -15.59 18.32 -16.65
C GLY A 579 -15.17 16.87 -16.40
N ALA A 580 -15.77 16.22 -15.39
CA ALA A 580 -15.50 14.84 -15.06
C ALA A 580 -16.43 13.87 -15.81
N THR A 581 -15.94 12.66 -15.99
CA THR A 581 -16.78 11.48 -16.17
C THR A 581 -16.93 10.79 -14.82
N LEU A 582 -18.16 10.49 -14.42
CA LEU A 582 -18.45 9.63 -13.28
C LEU A 582 -18.90 8.26 -13.81
N VAL A 583 -18.21 7.19 -13.39
CA VAL A 583 -18.43 5.82 -13.88
C VAL A 583 -18.97 4.94 -12.75
N ASN A 584 -20.07 4.24 -12.99
CA ASN A 584 -20.61 3.24 -12.08
C ASN A 584 -21.32 2.14 -12.89
N THR A 585 -20.70 0.96 -13.00
CA THR A 585 -21.17 -0.13 -13.88
C THR A 585 -21.80 -1.31 -13.15
N THR A 586 -21.87 -1.32 -11.81
CA THR A 586 -22.23 -2.53 -11.04
C THR A 586 -23.21 -2.28 -9.89
N GLU A 587 -24.02 -1.24 -9.99
CA GLU A 587 -24.93 -0.88 -8.92
C GLU A 587 -26.07 -1.90 -8.79
N VAL A 588 -26.08 -2.66 -7.69
CA VAL A 588 -26.97 -3.83 -7.49
C VAL A 588 -28.45 -3.45 -7.37
N TYR A 589 -28.75 -2.22 -6.93
CA TYR A 589 -30.10 -1.78 -6.53
C TYR A 589 -30.79 -0.77 -7.46
N GLY A 590 -30.14 -0.39 -8.57
CA GLY A 590 -30.72 0.31 -9.71
C GLY A 590 -30.76 1.84 -9.65
N GLN A 591 -29.69 2.46 -10.17
CA GLN A 591 -29.59 3.83 -10.69
C GLN A 591 -29.74 5.00 -9.69
N PRO A 592 -29.19 4.92 -8.48
CA PRO A 592 -28.41 6.03 -7.92
C PRO A 592 -26.89 5.82 -7.84
N THR A 593 -26.16 6.61 -8.64
CA THR A 593 -24.71 6.78 -8.48
C THR A 593 -24.36 7.71 -7.31
N ILE A 594 -25.23 8.68 -7.01
CA ILE A 594 -25.06 9.62 -5.90
C ILE A 594 -26.34 9.68 -5.06
N TRP A 595 -26.18 9.62 -3.73
CA TRP A 595 -27.25 9.65 -2.74
C TRP A 595 -27.18 10.94 -1.90
N GLU A 596 -28.32 11.59 -1.64
CA GLU A 596 -28.44 12.68 -0.65
C GLU A 596 -29.21 12.16 0.58
N ASP A 597 -28.55 12.02 1.75
CA ASP A 597 -29.19 11.60 3.00
C ASP A 597 -29.01 12.61 4.14
N GLY A 598 -30.11 13.01 4.79
CA GLY A 598 -30.09 13.99 5.89
C GLY A 598 -29.58 15.40 5.53
N VAL A 599 -29.47 15.73 4.24
CA VAL A 599 -28.95 17.00 3.70
C VAL A 599 -30.06 17.87 3.10
N ASP A 600 -29.78 19.15 2.85
CA ASP A 600 -30.66 19.98 2.01
C ASP A 600 -30.72 19.40 0.59
N VAL A 601 -31.78 19.69 -0.17
CA VAL A 601 -31.88 19.28 -1.58
C VAL A 601 -30.94 20.08 -2.48
N ASP A 602 -30.54 19.49 -3.61
CA ASP A 602 -29.79 20.16 -4.69
C ASP A 602 -28.37 20.60 -4.29
N ARG A 603 -27.68 19.71 -3.56
CA ARG A 603 -26.28 19.88 -3.11
C ARG A 603 -25.27 19.23 -4.07
N VAL A 604 -25.76 18.41 -5.00
CA VAL A 604 -25.01 17.95 -6.17
C VAL A 604 -25.17 18.94 -7.34
N THR A 605 -24.05 19.41 -7.89
CA THR A 605 -24.02 20.41 -8.97
C THR A 605 -23.04 20.01 -10.08
N GLY A 606 -23.34 20.39 -11.32
CA GLY A 606 -22.53 20.01 -12.49
C GLY A 606 -22.64 18.52 -12.87
N GLY A 607 -22.02 18.17 -14.00
CA GLY A 607 -22.17 16.87 -14.65
C GLY A 607 -23.54 16.69 -15.33
N ASN A 608 -23.61 15.79 -16.31
CA ASN A 608 -24.90 15.36 -16.87
C ASN A 608 -25.47 14.29 -15.95
N LEU A 609 -26.20 14.75 -14.94
CA LEU A 609 -26.93 13.92 -13.98
C LEU A 609 -28.43 14.10 -14.18
N THR A 610 -29.18 13.04 -13.93
CA THR A 610 -30.64 13.11 -13.80
C THR A 610 -31.03 12.81 -12.35
N LYS A 611 -31.90 13.65 -11.79
CA LYS A 611 -32.41 13.54 -10.42
C LYS A 611 -33.68 12.68 -10.39
N VAL A 612 -33.73 11.70 -9.50
CA VAL A 612 -34.92 10.95 -9.09
C VAL A 612 -35.12 11.08 -7.58
N THR A 613 -36.33 10.80 -7.11
CA THR A 613 -36.66 10.79 -5.69
C THR A 613 -37.24 9.43 -5.33
N LYS A 614 -36.63 8.74 -4.37
CA LYS A 614 -37.08 7.42 -3.90
C LYS A 614 -37.45 7.57 -2.42
N GLY A 615 -38.75 7.61 -2.14
CA GLY A 615 -39.25 8.00 -0.81
C GLY A 615 -39.01 9.48 -0.54
N SER A 616 -38.29 9.81 0.54
CA SER A 616 -37.93 11.18 0.93
C SER A 616 -36.51 11.61 0.54
N GLN A 617 -35.70 10.71 -0.04
CA GLN A 617 -34.30 10.96 -0.36
C GLN A 617 -34.12 11.29 -1.86
N PRO A 618 -33.44 12.39 -2.20
CA PRO A 618 -32.96 12.64 -3.56
C PRO A 618 -31.83 11.68 -3.97
N GLN A 619 -31.83 11.32 -5.25
CA GLN A 619 -30.94 10.35 -5.86
C GLN A 619 -30.55 10.83 -7.25
N TYR A 620 -29.29 10.62 -7.65
CA TYR A 620 -28.79 11.06 -8.95
C TYR A 620 -28.14 9.89 -9.71
N TYR A 621 -28.53 9.71 -10.97
CA TYR A 621 -27.86 8.83 -11.93
C TYR A 621 -27.15 9.64 -13.01
N VAL A 622 -26.09 9.06 -13.55
CA VAL A 622 -25.35 9.66 -14.66
C VAL A 622 -26.15 9.46 -15.95
N THR A 623 -26.45 10.57 -16.64
CA THR A 623 -27.16 10.54 -17.92
C THR A 623 -26.24 9.95 -19.00
N ALA A 624 -26.83 9.19 -19.94
CA ALA A 624 -26.09 8.62 -21.07
C ALA A 624 -25.29 9.70 -21.82
N GLY A 625 -23.98 9.46 -21.97
CA GLY A 625 -23.02 10.40 -22.57
C GLY A 625 -21.93 10.92 -21.62
N HIS A 626 -22.13 10.86 -20.29
CA HIS A 626 -21.08 11.18 -19.30
C HIS A 626 -20.82 10.07 -18.27
N SER A 627 -21.48 8.92 -18.44
CA SER A 627 -20.95 7.66 -17.94
C SER A 627 -20.09 7.07 -19.05
N LEU A 628 -18.78 7.03 -18.85
CA LEU A 628 -17.97 6.03 -19.55
C LEU A 628 -18.45 4.71 -18.94
N ASP A 629 -19.31 3.96 -19.63
CA ASP A 629 -19.17 2.52 -19.50
C ASP A 629 -17.85 2.20 -20.24
N PRO A 630 -16.73 1.93 -19.55
CA PRO A 630 -15.48 1.61 -20.23
C PRO A 630 -15.59 0.29 -21.00
N VAL A 631 -16.62 -0.50 -20.70
CA VAL A 631 -16.97 -1.72 -21.39
C VAL A 631 -17.89 -1.39 -22.58
N ALA A 632 -17.66 -2.05 -23.70
CA ALA A 632 -18.67 -2.25 -24.72
C ALA A 632 -19.01 -3.74 -24.76
N ASN A 633 -20.24 -4.10 -24.42
CA ASN A 633 -20.75 -5.44 -24.68
C ASN A 633 -21.24 -5.49 -26.12
N VAL A 634 -20.57 -6.27 -26.98
CA VAL A 634 -20.78 -6.29 -28.43
C VAL A 634 -21.20 -7.69 -28.90
N ALA A 635 -22.34 -7.76 -29.58
CA ALA A 635 -22.92 -9.01 -30.09
C ALA A 635 -22.81 -9.14 -31.62
N ASP A 636 -22.34 -8.11 -32.32
CA ASP A 636 -22.23 -8.05 -33.78
C ASP A 636 -21.03 -7.19 -34.24
N LEU A 637 -20.74 -7.27 -35.54
CA LEU A 637 -19.62 -6.56 -36.16
C LEU A 637 -19.78 -5.02 -36.10
N PRO A 638 -20.95 -4.41 -36.42
CA PRO A 638 -21.15 -2.97 -36.24
C PRO A 638 -20.90 -2.48 -34.81
N ALA A 639 -21.34 -3.22 -33.79
CA ALA A 639 -21.10 -2.89 -32.40
C ALA A 639 -19.61 -2.99 -32.04
N LEU A 640 -18.90 -4.03 -32.52
CA LEU A 640 -17.45 -4.18 -32.34
C LEU A 640 -16.67 -3.05 -33.03
N GLN A 641 -17.00 -2.70 -34.27
CA GLN A 641 -16.37 -1.59 -35.01
C GLN A 641 -16.66 -0.23 -34.35
N GLY A 642 -17.90 0.00 -33.91
CA GLY A 642 -18.29 1.17 -33.12
C GLY A 642 -17.49 1.28 -31.82
N ALA A 643 -17.40 0.20 -31.06
CA ALA A 643 -16.61 0.15 -29.83
C ALA A 643 -15.11 0.36 -30.08
N LEU A 644 -14.54 -0.19 -31.16
CA LEU A 644 -13.13 0.00 -31.50
C LEU A 644 -12.79 1.44 -31.91
N THR A 645 -13.70 2.13 -32.60
CA THR A 645 -13.53 3.56 -32.94
C THR A 645 -13.81 4.49 -31.77
N ASP A 646 -14.68 4.08 -30.84
CA ASP A 646 -14.99 4.82 -29.63
C ASP A 646 -13.83 4.75 -28.61
N SER A 647 -13.04 5.82 -28.55
CA SER A 647 -11.92 5.95 -27.59
C SER A 647 -12.33 5.86 -26.11
N THR A 648 -13.62 5.97 -25.78
CA THR A 648 -14.12 5.79 -24.42
C THR A 648 -14.11 4.33 -23.96
N LYS A 649 -14.15 3.38 -24.88
CA LYS A 649 -14.30 1.95 -24.61
C LYS A 649 -12.95 1.28 -24.38
N THR A 650 -12.40 1.37 -23.18
CA THR A 650 -11.11 0.74 -22.84
C THR A 650 -11.19 -0.80 -22.81
N THR A 651 -12.39 -1.36 -22.63
CA THR A 651 -12.69 -2.79 -22.67
C THR A 651 -13.83 -3.07 -23.67
N ILE A 652 -13.72 -4.16 -24.41
CA ILE A 652 -14.75 -4.67 -25.31
C ILE A 652 -14.98 -6.13 -24.94
N ASN A 653 -16.18 -6.43 -24.44
CA ASN A 653 -16.66 -7.78 -24.20
C ASN A 653 -17.44 -8.24 -25.42
N ILE A 654 -16.96 -9.25 -26.12
CA ILE A 654 -17.73 -9.95 -27.13
C ILE A 654 -18.70 -10.88 -26.40
N THR A 655 -20.00 -10.80 -26.73
CA THR A 655 -21.07 -11.54 -26.06
C THR A 655 -21.84 -12.49 -26.97
N ALA A 656 -21.41 -12.61 -28.22
CA ALA A 656 -21.92 -13.55 -29.23
C ALA A 656 -20.83 -13.76 -30.31
N ASP A 657 -20.96 -14.82 -31.11
CA ASP A 657 -20.04 -15.04 -32.22
C ASP A 657 -20.24 -13.96 -33.31
N ILE A 658 -19.14 -13.33 -33.75
CA ILE A 658 -19.13 -12.25 -34.72
C ILE A 658 -18.55 -12.77 -36.04
N SER A 659 -19.18 -12.43 -37.17
CA SER A 659 -18.65 -12.71 -38.51
C SER A 659 -18.30 -11.41 -39.25
N THR A 660 -17.23 -11.43 -40.05
CA THR A 660 -16.76 -10.27 -40.82
C THR A 660 -16.28 -10.66 -42.22
N THR A 661 -16.54 -9.82 -43.22
CA THR A 661 -15.95 -9.93 -44.57
C THR A 661 -14.68 -9.11 -44.73
N ASP A 662 -14.42 -8.20 -43.79
CA ASP A 662 -13.30 -7.27 -43.78
C ASP A 662 -12.46 -7.42 -42.53
N LYS A 663 -11.18 -7.03 -42.61
CA LYS A 663 -10.28 -7.05 -41.46
C LYS A 663 -10.66 -6.00 -40.41
N ILE A 664 -10.64 -6.40 -39.15
CA ILE A 664 -10.98 -5.54 -38.01
C ILE A 664 -9.72 -4.78 -37.57
N ILE A 665 -9.72 -3.47 -37.78
CA ILE A 665 -8.58 -2.60 -37.43
C ILE A 665 -8.62 -2.22 -35.94
N VAL A 666 -7.52 -2.46 -35.23
CA VAL A 666 -7.35 -2.03 -33.83
C VAL A 666 -6.17 -1.04 -33.76
N SER A 667 -6.47 0.24 -33.64
CA SER A 667 -5.49 1.34 -33.73
C SER A 667 -5.23 2.10 -32.42
N ARG A 668 -5.71 1.56 -31.30
CA ARG A 668 -5.58 2.15 -29.95
C ARG A 668 -5.41 1.07 -28.88
N ALA A 669 -4.98 1.47 -27.69
CA ALA A 669 -5.05 0.61 -26.51
C ALA A 669 -6.51 0.20 -26.23
N VAL A 670 -6.74 -1.11 -26.06
CA VAL A 670 -8.04 -1.70 -25.74
C VAL A 670 -7.86 -3.13 -25.22
N ILE A 671 -8.73 -3.55 -24.31
CA ILE A 671 -8.88 -4.95 -23.90
C ILE A 671 -10.03 -5.56 -24.70
N ILE A 672 -9.78 -6.62 -25.46
CA ILE A 672 -10.78 -7.39 -26.19
C ILE A 672 -10.98 -8.72 -25.46
N ASN A 673 -12.01 -8.78 -24.63
CA ASN A 673 -12.47 -9.98 -23.96
C ASN A 673 -13.42 -10.74 -24.90
N GLY A 674 -12.99 -11.86 -25.46
CA GLY A 674 -13.81 -12.67 -26.33
C GLY A 674 -14.93 -13.44 -25.64
N GLY A 675 -14.88 -13.63 -24.31
CA GLY A 675 -15.89 -14.43 -23.59
C GLY A 675 -15.95 -15.92 -23.99
N ASN A 676 -14.91 -16.43 -24.64
CA ASN A 676 -14.85 -17.70 -25.38
C ASN A 676 -15.70 -17.74 -26.68
N HIS A 677 -16.21 -16.59 -27.15
CA HIS A 677 -16.85 -16.45 -28.45
C HIS A 677 -15.85 -16.38 -29.60
N THR A 678 -16.37 -16.63 -30.80
CA THR A 678 -15.63 -16.68 -32.05
C THR A 678 -15.78 -15.40 -32.86
N VAL A 679 -14.68 -14.82 -33.32
CA VAL A 679 -14.66 -13.81 -34.39
C VAL A 679 -14.16 -14.48 -35.66
N SER A 680 -15.04 -14.65 -36.64
CA SER A 680 -14.77 -15.35 -37.90
C SER A 680 -14.69 -14.39 -39.08
N PHE A 681 -13.63 -14.49 -39.87
CA PHE A 681 -13.61 -13.93 -41.23
C PHE A 681 -14.34 -14.90 -42.18
N THR A 682 -15.19 -14.38 -43.06
CA THR A 682 -16.04 -15.19 -43.97
C THR A 682 -15.83 -14.85 -45.45
N GLY A 683 -14.91 -13.94 -45.76
CA GLY A 683 -14.70 -13.40 -47.12
C GLY A 683 -13.60 -14.06 -47.95
N ASN A 684 -12.97 -15.16 -47.50
CA ASN A 684 -11.78 -15.72 -48.16
C ASN A 684 -12.08 -17.03 -48.92
N GLU A 685 -11.53 -17.15 -50.13
CA GLU A 685 -11.38 -18.46 -50.79
C GLU A 685 -10.09 -19.11 -50.25
N LEU A 686 -10.24 -20.18 -49.47
CA LEU A 686 -9.16 -20.81 -48.68
C LEU A 686 -8.22 -21.68 -49.54
N GLU A 687 -7.55 -21.06 -50.51
CA GLU A 687 -6.58 -21.74 -51.38
C GLU A 687 -5.24 -20.99 -51.56
N LYS A 688 -5.14 -19.72 -51.17
CA LYS A 688 -3.97 -18.83 -51.41
C LYS A 688 -3.87 -17.70 -50.39
N TRP A 689 -2.65 -17.43 -49.93
CA TRP A 689 -2.37 -16.28 -49.05
C TRP A 689 -2.68 -14.95 -49.74
N ASN A 690 -3.65 -14.22 -49.20
CA ASN A 690 -4.12 -12.93 -49.69
C ASN A 690 -3.74 -11.75 -48.75
N GLY A 691 -3.18 -12.05 -47.56
CA GLY A 691 -2.92 -11.06 -46.51
C GLY A 691 -4.19 -10.65 -45.76
N ASN A 692 -5.18 -11.54 -45.71
CA ASN A 692 -6.42 -11.39 -44.98
C ASN A 692 -6.24 -11.81 -43.52
N TYR A 693 -6.55 -10.90 -42.60
CA TYR A 693 -6.50 -11.14 -41.16
C TYR A 693 -7.85 -10.82 -40.53
N VAL A 694 -8.26 -11.57 -39.50
CA VAL A 694 -9.46 -11.21 -38.74
C VAL A 694 -9.22 -9.89 -38.00
N PHE A 695 -8.10 -9.78 -37.29
CA PHE A 695 -7.66 -8.55 -36.63
C PHE A 695 -6.33 -8.03 -37.20
N GLN A 696 -6.26 -6.73 -37.46
CA GLN A 696 -4.99 -6.02 -37.71
C GLN A 696 -4.79 -4.95 -36.63
N VAL A 697 -3.81 -5.18 -35.74
CA VAL A 697 -3.38 -4.21 -34.73
C VAL A 697 -2.32 -3.29 -35.34
N TYR A 698 -2.49 -1.97 -35.24
CA TYR A 698 -1.65 -1.00 -35.94
C TYR A 698 -1.34 0.24 -35.10
N ASN A 699 -0.06 0.67 -35.07
CA ASN A 699 0.42 1.88 -34.43
C ASN A 699 0.14 2.01 -32.90
N VAL A 700 -0.01 0.89 -32.16
CA VAL A 700 -0.20 0.91 -30.70
C VAL A 700 1.14 0.78 -29.99
N THR A 701 1.69 1.89 -29.49
CA THR A 701 3.09 2.00 -29.04
C THR A 701 3.24 2.81 -27.73
N GLY A 702 4.46 2.89 -27.19
CA GLY A 702 4.79 3.79 -26.08
C GLY A 702 4.22 3.38 -24.71
N GLY A 703 4.34 2.09 -24.35
CA GLY A 703 3.80 1.54 -23.09
C GLY A 703 2.33 1.14 -23.15
N ASN A 704 1.59 1.63 -24.14
CA ASN A 704 0.25 1.13 -24.49
C ASN A 704 0.33 -0.27 -25.11
N GLN A 705 -0.75 -1.04 -25.02
CA GLN A 705 -0.90 -2.37 -25.65
C GLN A 705 -2.37 -2.67 -25.99
N VAL A 706 -2.59 -3.54 -26.96
CA VAL A 706 -3.88 -4.25 -27.13
C VAL A 706 -3.83 -5.56 -26.37
N VAL A 707 -4.85 -5.86 -25.57
CA VAL A 707 -4.95 -7.15 -24.86
C VAL A 707 -6.03 -8.00 -25.51
N PHE A 708 -5.70 -9.19 -25.98
CA PHE A 708 -6.69 -10.22 -26.33
C PHE A 708 -6.84 -11.20 -25.18
N ASN A 709 -8.07 -11.50 -24.81
CA ASN A 709 -8.41 -12.36 -23.68
C ASN A 709 -9.57 -13.31 -24.00
N ASN A 710 -9.43 -14.61 -23.74
CA ASN A 710 -10.52 -15.60 -23.88
C ASN A 710 -11.30 -15.47 -25.21
N ILE A 711 -10.65 -15.59 -26.36
CA ILE A 711 -11.23 -15.33 -27.68
C ILE A 711 -10.84 -16.41 -28.69
N LYS A 712 -11.80 -16.82 -29.53
CA LYS A 712 -11.52 -17.58 -30.75
C LYS A 712 -11.50 -16.67 -31.96
N VAL A 713 -10.54 -16.86 -32.87
CA VAL A 713 -10.32 -16.03 -34.06
C VAL A 713 -10.04 -16.94 -35.25
N SER A 714 -10.90 -16.94 -36.29
CA SER A 714 -10.88 -17.96 -37.35
C SER A 714 -11.29 -17.45 -38.74
N GLY A 715 -11.08 -18.26 -39.79
CA GLY A 715 -11.61 -18.05 -41.14
C GLY A 715 -10.81 -17.14 -42.07
N ALA A 716 -9.64 -16.67 -41.63
CA ALA A 716 -8.74 -15.81 -42.42
C ALA A 716 -7.46 -16.58 -42.84
N ASP A 717 -6.53 -15.89 -43.53
CA ASP A 717 -5.20 -16.45 -43.79
C ASP A 717 -4.45 -16.63 -42.46
N ALA A 718 -4.51 -15.62 -41.59
CA ALA A 718 -4.06 -15.67 -40.20
C ALA A 718 -4.99 -14.89 -39.27
N ALA A 719 -5.05 -15.25 -37.99
CA ALA A 719 -6.01 -14.67 -37.06
C ALA A 719 -5.70 -13.21 -36.68
N ILE A 720 -4.45 -12.91 -36.32
CA ILE A 720 -4.03 -11.58 -35.83
C ILE A 720 -2.75 -11.12 -36.53
N LEU A 721 -2.77 -9.95 -37.17
CA LEU A 721 -1.57 -9.22 -37.58
C LEU A 721 -1.18 -8.19 -36.51
N VAL A 722 0.01 -8.34 -35.93
CA VAL A 722 0.66 -7.36 -35.05
C VAL A 722 1.54 -6.47 -35.90
N ASN A 723 0.99 -5.34 -36.38
CA ASN A 723 1.67 -4.42 -37.29
C ASN A 723 2.35 -3.28 -36.50
N GLY A 724 3.66 -3.42 -36.25
CA GLY A 724 4.50 -2.44 -35.56
C GLY A 724 3.95 -1.99 -34.19
N SER A 725 3.26 -2.89 -33.49
CA SER A 725 2.43 -2.60 -32.30
C SER A 725 2.73 -3.52 -31.12
N ASN A 726 2.32 -3.10 -29.93
CA ASN A 726 2.35 -3.89 -28.71
C ASN A 726 1.03 -4.67 -28.53
N VAL A 727 1.11 -6.00 -28.50
CA VAL A 727 -0.03 -6.91 -28.26
C VAL A 727 0.29 -7.83 -27.09
N LYS A 728 -0.70 -8.07 -26.23
CA LYS A 728 -0.62 -9.00 -25.10
C LYS A 728 -1.74 -10.03 -25.18
N LEU A 729 -1.40 -11.29 -24.97
CA LEU A 729 -2.34 -12.41 -24.89
C LEU A 729 -2.55 -12.82 -23.42
N THR A 730 -3.80 -13.07 -23.05
CA THR A 730 -4.24 -13.54 -21.72
C THR A 730 -5.33 -14.60 -21.88
N GLY A 731 -5.50 -15.49 -20.90
CA GLY A 731 -6.56 -16.50 -20.94
C GLY A 731 -6.45 -17.44 -22.15
N ALA A 732 -7.58 -17.93 -22.66
CA ALA A 732 -7.64 -18.86 -23.78
C ALA A 732 -7.77 -18.15 -25.15
N ILE A 733 -6.72 -18.20 -25.96
CA ILE A 733 -6.70 -17.68 -27.32
C ILE A 733 -6.72 -18.87 -28.29
N ASP A 734 -7.83 -19.06 -29.00
CA ASP A 734 -7.96 -20.10 -30.03
C ASP A 734 -7.85 -19.47 -31.42
N VAL A 735 -6.74 -19.70 -32.10
CA VAL A 735 -6.50 -19.26 -33.49
C VAL A 735 -6.72 -20.40 -34.49
N SER A 736 -7.44 -21.46 -34.09
CA SER A 736 -7.84 -22.56 -34.97
C SER A 736 -8.94 -22.14 -35.93
N GLY A 737 -8.79 -22.53 -37.19
CA GLY A 737 -9.69 -22.25 -38.30
C GLY A 737 -9.14 -21.24 -39.31
N ASN A 738 -7.85 -20.89 -39.22
CA ASN A 738 -7.13 -20.07 -40.21
C ASN A 738 -6.21 -20.95 -41.07
N GLU A 739 -5.94 -20.51 -42.30
CA GLU A 739 -5.31 -21.35 -43.33
C GLU A 739 -3.79 -21.47 -43.17
N PHE A 740 -3.11 -20.34 -42.94
CA PHE A 740 -1.64 -20.24 -43.03
C PHE A 740 -0.95 -19.88 -41.72
N GLY A 741 -1.68 -19.53 -40.65
CA GLY A 741 -1.06 -19.22 -39.36
C GLY A 741 -2.02 -18.74 -38.29
N GLY A 742 -1.49 -18.64 -37.06
CA GLY A 742 -2.20 -18.04 -35.94
C GLY A 742 -2.02 -16.52 -35.86
N ILE A 743 -0.78 -16.08 -35.67
CA ILE A 743 -0.43 -14.68 -35.45
C ILE A 743 0.77 -14.30 -36.32
N GLU A 744 0.73 -13.16 -36.98
CA GLU A 744 1.87 -12.59 -37.72
C GLU A 744 2.43 -11.36 -37.00
N LEU A 745 3.76 -11.30 -36.92
CA LEU A 745 4.54 -10.17 -36.41
C LEU A 745 5.26 -9.52 -37.59
N SER A 746 4.78 -8.34 -38.02
CA SER A 746 5.40 -7.57 -39.09
C SER A 746 5.48 -6.09 -38.72
N LYS A 747 6.42 -5.39 -39.34
CA LYS A 747 6.50 -3.92 -39.32
C LYS A 747 5.63 -3.30 -40.42
N GLY A 748 5.28 -4.06 -41.46
CA GLY A 748 4.55 -3.56 -42.62
C GLY A 748 5.27 -2.42 -43.36
N VAL A 749 4.66 -1.96 -44.45
CA VAL A 749 5.19 -0.82 -45.22
C VAL A 749 4.79 0.48 -44.54
N GLY A 750 5.78 1.24 -44.06
CA GLY A 750 5.59 2.61 -43.56
C GLY A 750 5.47 2.78 -42.04
N VAL A 751 5.49 1.70 -41.25
CA VAL A 751 5.57 1.80 -39.78
C VAL A 751 7.04 1.87 -39.35
N THR A 752 7.34 2.67 -38.34
CA THR A 752 8.71 2.86 -37.83
C THR A 752 9.03 1.99 -36.62
N THR A 753 8.01 1.51 -35.90
CA THR A 753 8.12 0.76 -34.65
C THR A 753 8.12 -0.75 -34.86
N GLN A 754 8.86 -1.47 -33.99
CA GLN A 754 8.92 -2.93 -34.00
C GLN A 754 7.67 -3.53 -33.32
N PRO A 755 7.14 -4.67 -33.80
CA PRO A 755 6.08 -5.38 -33.11
C PRO A 755 6.57 -6.07 -31.83
N ILE A 756 5.74 -6.06 -30.78
CA ILE A 756 5.98 -6.78 -29.53
C ILE A 756 4.76 -7.64 -29.23
N LEU A 757 4.97 -8.94 -28.98
CA LEU A 757 3.92 -9.88 -28.59
C LEU A 757 4.25 -10.45 -27.20
N THR A 758 3.43 -10.14 -26.20
CA THR A 758 3.58 -10.68 -24.84
C THR A 758 2.58 -11.82 -24.63
N ILE A 759 3.03 -13.02 -24.27
CA ILE A 759 2.16 -14.15 -23.91
C ILE A 759 2.18 -14.30 -22.40
N SER A 760 1.08 -13.95 -21.73
CA SER A 760 1.06 -13.92 -20.25
C SER A 760 1.32 -15.30 -19.65
N VAL A 761 1.93 -15.35 -18.47
CA VAL A 761 2.04 -16.58 -17.68
C VAL A 761 0.63 -17.15 -17.47
N GLY A 762 0.40 -18.41 -17.85
CA GLY A 762 -0.92 -19.06 -17.78
C GLY A 762 -1.88 -18.72 -18.94
N ALA A 763 -1.46 -17.98 -19.97
CA ALA A 763 -2.24 -17.82 -21.19
C ALA A 763 -2.10 -19.06 -22.10
N VAL A 764 -3.23 -19.57 -22.59
CA VAL A 764 -3.31 -20.70 -23.53
C VAL A 764 -3.40 -20.13 -24.94
N LEU A 765 -2.49 -20.51 -25.84
CA LEU A 765 -2.61 -20.22 -27.28
C LEU A 765 -2.75 -21.55 -28.05
N THR A 766 -3.88 -21.72 -28.74
CA THR A 766 -4.27 -22.96 -29.42
C THR A 766 -4.34 -22.75 -30.93
N ASN A 767 -3.68 -23.60 -31.72
CA ASN A 767 -3.98 -23.77 -33.15
C ASN A 767 -4.12 -25.25 -33.51
N LYS A 768 -5.30 -25.65 -33.97
CA LYS A 768 -5.65 -27.02 -34.38
C LYS A 768 -5.85 -27.17 -35.90
N SER A 769 -5.79 -26.09 -36.69
CA SER A 769 -6.06 -26.11 -38.14
C SER A 769 -4.82 -25.91 -39.02
N GLU A 770 -3.65 -25.68 -38.41
CA GLU A 770 -2.39 -25.36 -39.09
C GLU A 770 -2.02 -26.41 -40.16
N ILE A 771 -2.25 -26.12 -41.45
CA ILE A 771 -2.06 -27.09 -42.55
C ILE A 771 -0.60 -27.52 -42.73
N TYR A 772 0.35 -26.72 -42.21
CA TYR A 772 1.79 -27.00 -42.23
C TYR A 772 2.34 -27.55 -40.90
N GLY A 773 1.50 -27.77 -39.90
CA GLY A 773 1.81 -28.65 -38.77
C GLY A 773 2.76 -28.14 -37.68
N GLN A 774 3.15 -26.85 -37.67
CA GLN A 774 3.73 -26.05 -36.54
C GLN A 774 4.39 -24.77 -37.10
N PRO A 775 3.65 -23.64 -37.25
CA PRO A 775 3.89 -22.55 -36.29
C PRO A 775 2.71 -21.60 -36.05
N THR A 776 2.38 -21.42 -34.76
CA THR A 776 1.33 -20.50 -34.33
C THR A 776 1.69 -19.03 -34.49
N ILE A 777 2.99 -18.69 -34.58
CA ILE A 777 3.48 -17.31 -34.69
C ILE A 777 4.52 -17.21 -35.82
N TRP A 778 4.34 -16.24 -36.70
CA TRP A 778 5.16 -15.98 -37.88
C TRP A 778 5.85 -14.62 -37.73
N GLU A 779 7.17 -14.53 -37.96
CA GLU A 779 7.86 -13.24 -38.11
C GLU A 779 8.07 -12.96 -39.59
N ASP A 780 7.82 -11.73 -40.05
CA ASP A 780 8.20 -11.29 -41.40
C ASP A 780 9.68 -10.87 -41.43
N PRO A 781 10.57 -11.62 -42.12
CA PRO A 781 12.02 -11.39 -42.10
C PRO A 781 12.46 -10.21 -42.96
N SER A 782 11.57 -9.61 -43.76
CA SER A 782 11.93 -8.52 -44.69
C SER A 782 12.20 -7.17 -44.00
N ASN A 783 12.00 -7.10 -42.68
CA ASN A 783 11.79 -5.85 -41.94
C ASN A 783 12.73 -5.61 -40.73
N GLU A 784 13.85 -6.34 -40.62
CA GLU A 784 14.76 -6.31 -39.45
C GLU A 784 14.02 -6.56 -38.11
N SER A 785 13.00 -7.39 -38.12
CA SER A 785 12.17 -7.71 -36.97
C SER A 785 12.91 -8.63 -35.99
N ILE A 786 13.34 -8.08 -34.85
CA ILE A 786 13.55 -8.87 -33.64
C ILE A 786 12.32 -8.64 -32.78
N ALA A 787 11.25 -9.38 -33.06
CA ALA A 787 10.06 -9.31 -32.22
C ALA A 787 10.42 -9.86 -30.83
N THR A 788 10.21 -9.06 -29.80
CA THR A 788 10.42 -9.52 -28.42
C THR A 788 9.18 -10.29 -28.00
N ILE A 789 9.32 -11.62 -27.88
CA ILE A 789 8.28 -12.44 -27.26
C ILE A 789 8.66 -12.67 -25.80
N SER A 790 7.82 -12.18 -24.89
CA SER A 790 8.06 -12.21 -23.44
C SER A 790 6.87 -12.79 -22.68
N GLY A 791 7.18 -13.54 -21.61
CA GLY A 791 6.22 -14.19 -20.74
C GLY A 791 6.37 -15.72 -20.68
N GLY A 792 5.60 -16.38 -19.81
CA GLY A 792 5.95 -17.71 -19.27
C GLY A 792 5.78 -18.91 -20.20
N ALA A 793 5.37 -18.73 -21.46
CA ALA A 793 5.25 -19.83 -22.41
C ALA A 793 6.63 -20.20 -22.99
N THR A 794 7.00 -21.48 -22.96
CA THR A 794 8.19 -21.96 -23.70
C THR A 794 7.85 -22.00 -25.18
N LEU A 795 8.42 -21.06 -25.94
CA LEU A 795 8.34 -21.06 -27.40
C LEU A 795 9.53 -21.78 -28.01
N THR A 796 9.26 -22.65 -28.97
CA THR A 796 10.31 -23.26 -29.77
C THR A 796 10.35 -22.61 -31.15
N LYS A 797 11.54 -22.15 -31.54
CA LYS A 797 11.80 -21.49 -32.82
C LYS A 797 12.21 -22.52 -33.89
N ILE A 798 11.50 -22.53 -35.01
CA ILE A 798 11.89 -23.15 -36.28
C ILE A 798 12.29 -22.04 -37.25
N THR A 799 13.06 -22.37 -38.28
CA THR A 799 13.32 -21.47 -39.40
C THR A 799 13.10 -22.23 -40.70
N LYS A 800 12.16 -21.76 -41.53
CA LYS A 800 11.78 -22.38 -42.81
C LYS A 800 12.17 -21.42 -43.93
N GLY A 801 13.24 -21.74 -44.65
CA GLY A 801 13.87 -20.79 -45.57
C GLY A 801 14.52 -19.63 -44.80
N SER A 802 14.16 -18.39 -45.14
CA SER A 802 14.59 -17.18 -44.42
C SER A 802 13.64 -16.73 -43.30
N GLN A 803 12.52 -17.43 -43.09
CA GLN A 803 11.45 -16.99 -42.20
C GLN A 803 11.52 -17.67 -40.82
N PRO A 804 11.59 -16.89 -39.71
CA PRO A 804 11.41 -17.41 -38.37
C PRO A 804 9.95 -17.77 -38.07
N GLN A 805 9.79 -18.86 -37.34
CA GLN A 805 8.50 -19.49 -37.04
C GLN A 805 8.53 -19.99 -35.59
N TYR A 806 7.45 -19.80 -34.82
CA TYR A 806 7.38 -20.27 -33.43
C TYR A 806 6.12 -21.08 -33.17
N TYR A 807 6.25 -22.10 -32.33
CA TYR A 807 5.13 -22.87 -31.80
C TYR A 807 5.12 -22.87 -30.28
N VAL A 808 3.91 -22.93 -29.72
CA VAL A 808 3.66 -23.03 -28.27
C VAL A 808 3.58 -24.51 -27.89
N ASP A 809 4.36 -24.90 -26.87
CA ASP A 809 4.26 -26.22 -26.26
C ASP A 809 2.89 -26.40 -25.58
N ALA A 810 2.05 -27.27 -26.17
CA ALA A 810 0.66 -27.47 -25.76
C ALA A 810 0.51 -27.96 -24.30
N GLU A 811 1.55 -28.54 -23.69
CA GLU A 811 1.48 -29.11 -22.34
C GLU A 811 1.98 -28.16 -21.24
N LYS A 812 2.54 -27.01 -21.62
CA LYS A 812 2.99 -25.92 -20.71
C LYS A 812 2.01 -24.73 -20.69
N SER A 813 0.84 -24.91 -21.25
CA SER A 813 -0.23 -23.91 -21.41
C SER A 813 -1.11 -23.73 -20.15
N LEU A 814 -1.05 -24.66 -19.20
CA LEU A 814 -1.94 -24.70 -18.03
C LEU A 814 -1.41 -23.80 -16.89
N ASP A 815 -2.31 -23.17 -16.14
CA ASP A 815 -1.95 -22.41 -14.94
C ASP A 815 -1.29 -23.35 -13.90
N PRO A 816 -0.01 -23.17 -13.54
CA PRO A 816 0.72 -24.06 -12.63
C PRO A 816 0.13 -24.08 -11.21
N THR A 817 -0.63 -23.05 -10.81
CA THR A 817 -1.34 -23.07 -9.53
C THR A 817 -2.47 -24.12 -9.54
N THR A 818 -3.04 -24.41 -10.72
CA THR A 818 -4.14 -25.36 -10.93
C THR A 818 -3.72 -26.76 -11.39
N VAL A 819 -2.43 -26.97 -11.68
CA VAL A 819 -1.87 -28.28 -12.06
C VAL A 819 -1.20 -28.96 -10.86
N ALA A 820 -1.41 -30.26 -10.71
CA ALA A 820 -0.56 -31.14 -9.92
C ALA A 820 0.15 -32.14 -10.85
N GLU A 821 1.43 -32.40 -10.61
CA GLU A 821 2.18 -33.48 -11.26
C GLU A 821 2.41 -34.57 -10.22
N VAL A 822 2.17 -35.84 -10.57
CA VAL A 822 2.14 -36.97 -9.64
C VAL A 822 2.86 -38.19 -10.21
N GLU A 823 3.76 -38.76 -9.42
CA GLU A 823 4.56 -39.94 -9.78
C GLU A 823 4.07 -41.22 -9.07
N ASN A 824 3.16 -41.09 -8.10
CA ASN A 824 2.64 -42.21 -7.32
C ASN A 824 1.18 -42.02 -6.86
N SER A 825 0.61 -43.07 -6.27
CA SER A 825 -0.79 -43.13 -5.83
C SER A 825 -1.13 -42.19 -4.67
N GLU A 826 -0.17 -41.84 -3.80
CA GLU A 826 -0.39 -40.98 -2.65
C GLU A 826 -0.43 -39.50 -3.05
N GLU A 827 0.45 -39.09 -3.96
CA GLU A 827 0.41 -37.77 -4.61
C GLU A 827 -0.88 -37.58 -5.41
N LEU A 828 -1.34 -38.61 -6.14
CA LEU A 828 -2.62 -38.56 -6.85
C LEU A 828 -3.81 -38.38 -5.90
N LYS A 829 -3.86 -39.09 -4.77
CA LYS A 829 -4.88 -38.88 -3.72
C LYS A 829 -4.83 -37.44 -3.18
N THR A 830 -3.63 -36.97 -2.82
CA THR A 830 -3.41 -35.60 -2.30
C THR A 830 -3.85 -34.52 -3.30
N ALA A 831 -3.57 -34.72 -4.59
CA ALA A 831 -3.99 -33.82 -5.66
C ALA A 831 -5.52 -33.85 -5.88
N LEU A 832 -6.17 -35.00 -5.71
CA LEU A 832 -7.63 -35.14 -5.80
C LEU A 832 -8.34 -34.42 -4.64
N GLU A 833 -7.76 -34.37 -3.44
CA GLU A 833 -8.32 -33.60 -2.32
C GLU A 833 -8.18 -32.08 -2.48
N ASN A 834 -7.12 -31.62 -3.17
CA ASN A 834 -6.87 -30.18 -3.32
C ASN A 834 -7.80 -29.53 -4.37
N LEU A 835 -8.80 -28.80 -3.90
CA LEU A 835 -9.82 -28.14 -4.74
C LEU A 835 -9.27 -27.12 -5.75
N THR A 836 -8.07 -26.57 -5.55
CA THR A 836 -7.47 -25.65 -6.54
C THR A 836 -6.88 -26.38 -7.74
N LYS A 837 -6.63 -27.69 -7.63
CA LYS A 837 -5.98 -28.50 -8.67
C LYS A 837 -7.00 -29.03 -9.69
N THR A 838 -7.34 -28.22 -10.69
CA THR A 838 -8.31 -28.61 -11.73
C THR A 838 -7.74 -29.63 -12.72
N THR A 839 -6.41 -29.75 -12.84
CA THR A 839 -5.74 -30.76 -13.67
C THR A 839 -4.69 -31.53 -12.87
N ILE A 840 -4.64 -32.84 -13.05
CA ILE A 840 -3.62 -33.73 -12.49
C ILE A 840 -2.91 -34.44 -13.66
N LYS A 841 -1.59 -34.33 -13.71
CA LYS A 841 -0.73 -35.02 -14.68
C LYS A 841 -0.04 -36.20 -13.99
N VAL A 842 -0.20 -37.40 -14.52
CA VAL A 842 0.66 -38.54 -14.16
C VAL A 842 1.96 -38.42 -14.96
N THR A 843 3.10 -38.50 -14.28
CA THR A 843 4.45 -38.35 -14.87
C THR A 843 5.30 -39.62 -14.80
N ALA A 844 4.78 -40.70 -14.19
CA ALA A 844 5.42 -42.01 -14.12
C ALA A 844 4.38 -43.14 -14.07
N ASP A 845 4.78 -44.35 -14.49
CA ASP A 845 3.97 -45.56 -14.29
C ASP A 845 3.99 -45.94 -12.80
N PHE A 846 2.82 -46.18 -12.19
CA PHE A 846 2.74 -46.60 -10.79
C PHE A 846 1.63 -47.61 -10.52
N SER A 847 1.66 -48.18 -9.32
CA SER A 847 0.66 -49.14 -8.85
C SER A 847 -0.10 -48.68 -7.61
N THR A 848 -1.31 -49.19 -7.43
CA THR A 848 -2.15 -48.98 -6.25
C THR A 848 -2.77 -50.28 -5.77
N ALA A 849 -2.79 -50.50 -4.46
CA ALA A 849 -3.52 -51.61 -3.83
C ALA A 849 -5.00 -51.24 -3.52
N GLU A 850 -5.34 -49.95 -3.61
CA GLU A 850 -6.65 -49.38 -3.28
C GLU A 850 -7.30 -48.71 -4.49
N LYS A 851 -8.64 -48.57 -4.45
CA LYS A 851 -9.42 -47.89 -5.49
C LYS A 851 -9.23 -46.37 -5.36
N ILE A 852 -9.08 -45.67 -6.48
CA ILE A 852 -8.89 -44.21 -6.50
C ILE A 852 -10.24 -43.53 -6.67
N ILE A 853 -10.68 -42.80 -5.64
CA ILE A 853 -11.99 -42.12 -5.64
C ILE A 853 -11.84 -40.71 -6.20
N VAL A 854 -12.63 -40.39 -7.23
CA VAL A 854 -12.74 -39.05 -7.82
C VAL A 854 -14.10 -38.47 -7.45
N SER A 855 -14.11 -37.50 -6.53
CA SER A 855 -15.31 -36.92 -5.90
C SER A 855 -15.60 -35.47 -6.32
N ARG A 856 -14.82 -34.93 -7.27
CA ARG A 856 -14.99 -33.58 -7.85
C ARG A 856 -14.65 -33.56 -9.34
N ALA A 857 -15.10 -32.51 -10.04
CA ALA A 857 -14.70 -32.26 -11.42
C ALA A 857 -13.18 -32.00 -11.50
N VAL A 858 -12.50 -32.72 -12.39
CA VAL A 858 -11.04 -32.69 -12.56
C VAL A 858 -10.66 -33.30 -13.91
N THR A 859 -9.54 -32.85 -14.49
CA THR A 859 -8.89 -33.54 -15.62
C THR A 859 -7.74 -34.41 -15.12
N ILE A 860 -7.78 -35.70 -15.40
CA ILE A 860 -6.68 -36.65 -15.16
C ILE A 860 -6.02 -36.92 -16.51
N ASN A 861 -4.83 -36.35 -16.73
CA ASN A 861 -4.00 -36.56 -17.91
C ASN A 861 -2.90 -37.57 -17.55
N GLY A 862 -2.97 -38.77 -18.11
CA GLY A 862 -2.04 -39.85 -17.78
C GLY A 862 -0.66 -39.73 -18.44
N GLY A 863 -0.43 -38.83 -19.40
CA GLY A 863 0.86 -38.75 -20.12
C GLY A 863 1.22 -39.99 -20.97
N ASN A 864 0.26 -40.90 -21.17
CA ASN A 864 0.36 -42.29 -21.63
C ASN A 864 0.98 -43.28 -20.62
N HIS A 865 1.13 -42.87 -19.37
CA HIS A 865 1.56 -43.75 -18.27
C HIS A 865 0.48 -44.70 -17.79
N ALA A 866 0.93 -45.77 -17.13
CA ALA A 866 0.09 -46.83 -16.57
C ALA A 866 -0.21 -46.65 -15.08
N VAL A 867 -1.50 -46.66 -14.74
CA VAL A 867 -1.99 -46.82 -13.36
C VAL A 867 -2.47 -48.26 -13.20
N THR A 868 -1.72 -49.04 -12.42
CA THR A 868 -1.92 -50.50 -12.26
C THR A 868 -2.51 -50.84 -10.90
N PHE A 869 -3.68 -51.46 -10.86
CA PHE A 869 -4.22 -52.03 -9.63
C PHE A 869 -3.51 -53.36 -9.29
N THR A 870 -3.13 -53.52 -8.03
CA THR A 870 -2.39 -54.68 -7.50
C THR A 870 -3.09 -55.35 -6.32
N GLY A 871 -4.32 -54.93 -6.01
CA GLY A 871 -5.19 -55.62 -5.05
C GLY A 871 -5.65 -56.99 -5.55
N ASN A 872 -6.30 -57.76 -4.67
CA ASN A 872 -6.73 -59.12 -4.98
C ASN A 872 -7.94 -59.15 -5.95
N ALA A 873 -7.66 -59.19 -7.25
CA ALA A 873 -8.62 -59.18 -8.35
C ALA A 873 -8.91 -60.59 -8.92
N VAL A 874 -9.03 -61.60 -8.06
CA VAL A 874 -9.38 -62.97 -8.50
C VAL A 874 -10.91 -63.12 -8.50
N GLY A 875 -11.52 -62.97 -9.68
CA GLY A 875 -12.97 -63.00 -9.85
C GLY A 875 -13.64 -61.67 -9.50
N TRP A 876 -14.89 -61.50 -9.95
CA TRP A 876 -15.63 -60.24 -9.81
C TRP A 876 -15.90 -59.90 -8.34
N ASN A 877 -15.18 -58.89 -7.83
CA ASN A 877 -15.30 -58.33 -6.50
C ASN A 877 -15.68 -56.84 -6.54
N GLY A 878 -15.99 -56.31 -7.73
CA GLY A 878 -16.28 -54.89 -7.96
C GLY A 878 -15.04 -54.02 -7.76
N ASN A 879 -13.85 -54.52 -8.09
CA ASN A 879 -12.60 -53.77 -8.00
C ASN A 879 -12.39 -52.92 -9.24
N TYR A 880 -12.26 -51.60 -9.04
CA TYR A 880 -12.00 -50.62 -10.08
C TYR A 880 -10.72 -49.85 -9.74
N VAL A 881 -9.93 -49.49 -10.75
CA VAL A 881 -8.78 -48.60 -10.53
C VAL A 881 -9.27 -47.21 -10.17
N PHE A 882 -10.21 -46.67 -10.93
CA PHE A 882 -10.87 -45.39 -10.68
C PHE A 882 -12.36 -45.55 -10.42
N GLN A 883 -12.87 -44.83 -9.42
CA GLN A 883 -14.30 -44.67 -9.16
C GLN A 883 -14.66 -43.19 -9.16
N VAL A 884 -15.37 -42.73 -10.19
CA VAL A 884 -15.91 -41.37 -10.28
C VAL A 884 -17.28 -41.35 -9.62
N TYR A 885 -17.40 -40.65 -8.49
CA TYR A 885 -18.54 -40.79 -7.58
C TYR A 885 -19.24 -39.46 -7.29
N ASN A 886 -20.50 -39.37 -7.71
CA ASN A 886 -21.42 -38.27 -7.41
C ASN A 886 -20.85 -36.87 -7.74
N VAL A 887 -20.10 -36.76 -8.86
CA VAL A 887 -19.45 -35.52 -9.28
C VAL A 887 -20.43 -34.56 -9.93
N THR A 888 -20.59 -33.37 -9.34
CA THR A 888 -21.26 -32.23 -9.99
C THR A 888 -20.29 -31.57 -10.97
N GLY A 889 -20.46 -31.84 -12.26
CA GLY A 889 -19.60 -31.33 -13.34
C GLY A 889 -19.10 -32.46 -14.24
N GLU A 890 -18.06 -32.17 -15.02
CA GLU A 890 -17.42 -33.12 -15.94
C GLU A 890 -16.06 -33.57 -15.39
N THR A 891 -15.79 -34.88 -15.44
CA THR A 891 -14.48 -35.46 -15.16
C THR A 891 -13.86 -35.95 -16.47
N VAL A 892 -12.63 -35.55 -16.76
CA VAL A 892 -11.97 -35.90 -18.04
C VAL A 892 -10.82 -36.86 -17.79
N PHE A 893 -10.83 -38.00 -18.48
CA PHE A 893 -9.67 -38.88 -18.60
C PHE A 893 -9.00 -38.67 -19.96
N LYS A 894 -7.69 -38.50 -19.97
CA LYS A 894 -6.89 -38.22 -21.17
C LYS A 894 -5.58 -38.98 -21.14
N ASN A 895 -5.15 -39.53 -22.29
CA ASN A 895 -3.81 -40.12 -22.49
C ASN A 895 -3.39 -41.03 -21.33
N ILE A 896 -4.12 -42.10 -21.03
CA ILE A 896 -3.88 -42.91 -19.82
C ILE A 896 -4.04 -44.40 -20.10
N LYS A 897 -3.21 -45.21 -19.45
CA LYS A 897 -3.37 -46.66 -19.36
C LYS A 897 -3.84 -47.06 -17.96
N VAL A 898 -4.87 -47.91 -17.87
CA VAL A 898 -5.52 -48.29 -16.61
C VAL A 898 -5.76 -49.79 -16.60
N THR A 899 -5.14 -50.52 -15.67
CA THR A 899 -4.97 -51.97 -15.79
C THR A 899 -4.93 -52.70 -14.43
N GLY A 900 -5.10 -54.04 -14.42
CA GLY A 900 -4.93 -54.89 -13.24
C GLY A 900 -6.15 -55.06 -12.32
N ALA A 901 -7.32 -54.51 -12.65
CA ALA A 901 -8.54 -54.61 -11.85
C ALA A 901 -9.63 -55.46 -12.53
N ASP A 902 -10.84 -55.53 -11.94
CA ASP A 902 -11.99 -56.19 -12.56
C ASP A 902 -12.44 -55.36 -13.79
N ALA A 903 -12.48 -54.03 -13.63
CA ALA A 903 -12.63 -53.05 -14.70
C ALA A 903 -11.81 -51.77 -14.41
N ALA A 904 -11.49 -50.99 -15.44
CA ALA A 904 -10.63 -49.81 -15.29
C ALA A 904 -11.31 -48.65 -14.55
N ILE A 905 -12.54 -48.30 -14.93
CA ILE A 905 -13.26 -47.10 -14.43
C ILE A 905 -14.71 -47.45 -14.12
N LEU A 906 -15.17 -47.11 -12.90
CA LEU A 906 -16.59 -47.03 -12.56
C LEU A 906 -17.07 -45.57 -12.64
N VAL A 907 -18.08 -45.32 -13.48
CA VAL A 907 -18.79 -44.05 -13.62
C VAL A 907 -20.08 -44.11 -12.81
N ASN A 908 -20.04 -43.61 -11.57
CA ASN A 908 -21.15 -43.73 -10.61
C ASN A 908 -21.88 -42.38 -10.46
N GLY A 909 -23.02 -42.26 -11.15
CA GLY A 909 -23.86 -41.06 -11.20
C GLY A 909 -23.12 -39.75 -11.52
N SER A 910 -22.10 -39.83 -12.38
CA SER A 910 -21.21 -38.72 -12.74
C SER A 910 -21.11 -38.59 -14.26
N ASN A 911 -20.74 -37.41 -14.76
CA ASN A 911 -20.42 -37.23 -16.18
C ASN A 911 -18.91 -37.40 -16.40
N VAL A 912 -18.53 -38.33 -17.27
CA VAL A 912 -17.14 -38.62 -17.62
C VAL A 912 -16.94 -38.47 -19.12
N THR A 913 -15.86 -37.78 -19.52
CA THR A 913 -15.44 -37.65 -20.92
C THR A 913 -14.06 -38.26 -21.12
N LEU A 914 -13.91 -39.03 -22.20
CA LEU A 914 -12.66 -39.63 -22.63
C LEU A 914 -12.08 -38.85 -23.82
N THR A 915 -10.78 -38.55 -23.78
CA THR A 915 -10.05 -37.87 -24.87
C THR A 915 -8.66 -38.49 -25.08
N GLY A 916 -8.09 -38.32 -26.27
CA GLY A 916 -6.74 -38.84 -26.56
C GLY A 916 -6.65 -40.37 -26.48
N THR A 917 -5.51 -40.90 -26.05
CA THR A 917 -5.33 -42.36 -25.91
C THR A 917 -5.90 -42.86 -24.57
N VAL A 918 -6.76 -43.88 -24.59
CA VAL A 918 -7.27 -44.53 -23.37
C VAL A 918 -7.14 -46.04 -23.52
N ASP A 919 -6.14 -46.62 -22.86
CA ASP A 919 -5.88 -48.06 -22.87
C ASP A 919 -6.38 -48.70 -21.57
N VAL A 920 -7.45 -49.50 -21.67
CA VAL A 920 -8.02 -50.27 -20.55
C VAL A 920 -7.65 -51.76 -20.64
N SER A 921 -6.61 -52.10 -21.42
CA SER A 921 -6.12 -53.48 -21.51
C SER A 921 -5.51 -53.95 -20.19
N GLY A 922 -5.78 -55.21 -19.84
CA GLY A 922 -5.26 -55.93 -18.67
C GLY A 922 -6.21 -55.95 -17.46
N ASN A 923 -7.50 -55.67 -17.65
CA ASN A 923 -8.54 -55.84 -16.63
C ASN A 923 -9.36 -57.13 -16.90
N GLU A 924 -9.86 -57.82 -15.86
CA GLU A 924 -10.40 -59.19 -16.02
C GLU A 924 -11.77 -59.24 -16.74
N PHE A 925 -12.67 -58.29 -16.47
CA PHE A 925 -14.09 -58.37 -16.86
C PHE A 925 -14.60 -57.23 -17.74
N GLY A 926 -13.85 -56.14 -17.91
CA GLY A 926 -14.25 -55.07 -18.83
C GLY A 926 -13.36 -53.82 -18.80
N GLY A 927 -13.76 -52.83 -19.59
CA GLY A 927 -13.13 -51.52 -19.63
C GLY A 927 -13.76 -50.54 -18.62
N ILE A 928 -15.00 -50.14 -18.90
CA ILE A 928 -15.71 -49.11 -18.11
C ILE A 928 -17.10 -49.60 -17.73
N GLU A 929 -17.55 -49.26 -16.53
CA GLU A 929 -18.91 -49.54 -16.06
C GLU A 929 -19.65 -48.23 -15.76
N LEU A 930 -20.88 -48.10 -16.26
CA LEU A 930 -21.83 -47.04 -15.91
C LEU A 930 -22.84 -47.67 -14.95
N GLY A 931 -22.77 -47.27 -13.68
CA GLY A 931 -23.62 -47.81 -12.62
C GLY A 931 -24.37 -46.72 -11.87
N LYS A 932 -25.58 -47.05 -11.41
CA LYS A 932 -26.30 -46.25 -10.41
C LYS A 932 -26.12 -46.89 -9.03
N GLY A 933 -25.04 -46.52 -8.34
CA GLY A 933 -24.71 -47.07 -7.03
C GLY A 933 -25.76 -46.74 -5.96
N VAL A 934 -25.78 -47.55 -4.89
CA VAL A 934 -26.69 -47.34 -3.75
C VAL A 934 -26.46 -45.94 -3.15
N GLY A 935 -27.51 -45.12 -3.13
CA GLY A 935 -27.47 -43.75 -2.61
C GLY A 935 -27.18 -42.65 -3.65
N VAL A 936 -26.97 -42.99 -4.92
CA VAL A 936 -26.68 -42.02 -5.98
C VAL A 936 -27.92 -41.73 -6.82
N ASN A 937 -28.33 -40.46 -6.86
CA ASN A 937 -29.59 -40.05 -7.49
C ASN A 937 -29.46 -39.72 -8.99
N SER A 938 -28.30 -39.21 -9.40
CA SER A 938 -27.94 -38.83 -10.77
C SER A 938 -27.73 -40.06 -11.68
N GLN A 939 -28.11 -39.92 -12.95
CA GLN A 939 -27.75 -40.90 -13.98
C GLN A 939 -26.34 -40.60 -14.51
N PRO A 940 -25.42 -41.58 -14.59
CA PRO A 940 -24.11 -41.36 -15.17
C PRO A 940 -24.19 -41.01 -16.66
N LEU A 941 -23.14 -40.43 -17.22
CA LEU A 941 -22.98 -40.22 -18.65
C LEU A 941 -21.51 -40.48 -19.01
N LEU A 942 -21.26 -41.25 -20.08
CA LEU A 942 -19.92 -41.46 -20.63
C LEU A 942 -19.88 -40.89 -22.05
N ASN A 943 -19.00 -39.92 -22.30
CA ASN A 943 -18.82 -39.31 -23.60
C ASN A 943 -17.43 -39.61 -24.18
N ILE A 944 -17.39 -40.20 -25.38
CA ILE A 944 -16.16 -40.56 -26.08
C ILE A 944 -15.86 -39.45 -27.10
N ALA A 945 -15.18 -38.41 -26.63
CA ALA A 945 -14.87 -37.21 -27.41
C ALA A 945 -13.63 -37.40 -28.29
N GLY A 946 -13.73 -38.31 -29.27
CA GLY A 946 -12.67 -38.59 -30.23
C GLY A 946 -11.45 -39.33 -29.66
N ALA A 947 -11.62 -40.02 -28.53
CA ALA A 947 -10.55 -40.84 -27.94
C ALA A 947 -10.23 -42.09 -28.77
N THR A 948 -8.94 -42.43 -28.87
CA THR A 948 -8.48 -43.75 -29.29
C THR A 948 -8.60 -44.69 -28.09
N PHE A 949 -9.61 -45.55 -28.11
CA PHE A 949 -9.92 -46.46 -27.01
C PHE A 949 -9.45 -47.89 -27.31
N THR A 950 -8.67 -48.49 -26.41
CA THR A 950 -8.05 -49.80 -26.60
C THR A 950 -8.38 -50.76 -25.45
N ASN A 951 -8.83 -51.97 -25.77
CA ASN A 951 -8.96 -53.08 -24.82
C ASN A 951 -8.55 -54.40 -25.50
N SER A 952 -7.29 -54.78 -25.36
CA SER A 952 -6.68 -55.91 -26.07
C SER A 952 -6.73 -57.25 -25.32
N SER A 953 -7.14 -57.26 -24.05
CA SER A 953 -7.07 -58.44 -23.17
C SER A 953 -8.42 -59.01 -22.76
N GLU A 954 -9.50 -58.62 -23.43
CA GLU A 954 -10.85 -58.83 -22.91
C GLU A 954 -11.27 -60.31 -22.94
N LYS A 955 -11.31 -60.93 -21.75
CA LYS A 955 -11.43 -62.37 -21.54
C LYS A 955 -12.73 -63.00 -22.08
N TYR A 956 -13.79 -62.22 -22.21
CA TYR A 956 -15.12 -62.70 -22.60
C TYR A 956 -15.48 -62.41 -24.05
N GLY A 957 -14.52 -61.97 -24.85
CA GLY A 957 -14.69 -61.77 -26.28
C GLY A 957 -15.78 -60.74 -26.53
N GLN A 958 -15.49 -59.50 -26.13
CA GLN A 958 -16.33 -58.31 -26.30
C GLN A 958 -17.51 -58.31 -25.25
N PRO A 959 -17.65 -57.30 -24.31
CA PRO A 959 -17.55 -55.83 -24.47
C PRO A 959 -16.75 -54.94 -23.48
N THR A 960 -16.49 -53.73 -23.99
CA THR A 960 -15.70 -52.66 -23.36
C THR A 960 -16.44 -51.74 -22.39
N VAL A 961 -17.73 -51.45 -22.61
CA VAL A 961 -18.52 -50.59 -21.71
C VAL A 961 -19.84 -51.25 -21.33
N TRP A 962 -20.15 -51.21 -20.04
CA TRP A 962 -21.27 -51.90 -19.40
C TRP A 962 -22.25 -50.88 -18.80
N GLU A 963 -23.54 -50.93 -19.15
CA GLU A 963 -24.61 -50.17 -18.48
C GLU A 963 -25.35 -51.11 -17.52
N ASP A 964 -25.24 -50.88 -16.20
CA ASP A 964 -25.93 -51.65 -15.15
C ASP A 964 -26.79 -50.76 -14.24
N GLY A 965 -28.10 -51.05 -14.17
CA GLY A 965 -29.04 -50.29 -13.34
C GLY A 965 -29.26 -48.81 -13.74
N VAL A 966 -28.85 -48.42 -14.95
CA VAL A 966 -28.97 -47.05 -15.49
C VAL A 966 -30.00 -46.98 -16.62
N ASP A 967 -30.43 -45.76 -16.97
CA ASP A 967 -31.24 -45.55 -18.18
C ASP A 967 -30.44 -45.97 -19.43
N ALA A 968 -31.09 -46.40 -20.51
CA ALA A 968 -30.39 -46.79 -21.73
C ALA A 968 -29.84 -45.58 -22.51
N ASN A 969 -28.73 -45.76 -23.22
CA ASN A 969 -28.11 -44.74 -24.11
C ASN A 969 -27.37 -43.62 -23.35
N ARG A 970 -26.62 -43.99 -22.31
CA ARG A 970 -25.79 -43.08 -21.51
C ARG A 970 -24.32 -43.07 -21.95
N VAL A 971 -23.94 -43.95 -22.87
CA VAL A 971 -22.72 -43.83 -23.67
C VAL A 971 -22.99 -43.02 -24.95
N THR A 972 -22.24 -41.94 -25.15
CA THR A 972 -22.30 -41.04 -26.32
C THR A 972 -20.91 -40.86 -26.95
N GLY A 973 -20.86 -40.45 -28.22
CA GLY A 973 -19.59 -40.26 -28.94
C GLY A 973 -18.95 -41.58 -29.42
N GLY A 974 -18.09 -41.49 -30.43
CA GLY A 974 -17.52 -42.65 -31.12
C GLY A 974 -18.54 -43.46 -31.93
N THR A 975 -18.04 -44.49 -32.61
CA THR A 975 -18.89 -45.46 -33.33
C THR A 975 -19.23 -46.61 -32.37
N LEU A 976 -20.47 -46.60 -31.89
CA LEU A 976 -20.96 -47.52 -30.85
C LEU A 976 -21.76 -48.67 -31.46
N THR A 977 -21.30 -49.92 -31.28
CA THR A 977 -22.12 -51.11 -31.57
C THR A 977 -22.74 -51.60 -30.26
N LYS A 978 -24.08 -51.64 -30.20
CA LYS A 978 -24.82 -52.07 -29.00
C LYS A 978 -25.14 -53.55 -29.06
N VAL A 979 -24.91 -54.28 -27.97
CA VAL A 979 -25.35 -55.67 -27.81
C VAL A 979 -26.10 -55.83 -26.48
N PRO A 980 -27.37 -56.29 -26.50
CA PRO A 980 -28.08 -56.70 -25.31
C PRO A 980 -27.53 -58.05 -24.79
N LYS A 981 -27.29 -58.16 -23.47
CA LYS A 981 -26.88 -59.42 -22.84
C LYS A 981 -27.66 -59.60 -21.52
N GLY A 982 -28.70 -60.42 -21.57
CA GLY A 982 -29.64 -60.54 -20.44
C GLY A 982 -30.42 -59.24 -20.23
N SER A 983 -30.39 -58.72 -19.00
CA SER A 983 -31.01 -57.44 -18.63
C SER A 983 -30.09 -56.22 -18.78
N GLN A 984 -28.82 -56.42 -19.15
CA GLN A 984 -27.81 -55.36 -19.28
C GLN A 984 -27.62 -54.95 -20.74
N LEU A 985 -27.28 -53.68 -20.96
CA LEU A 985 -26.90 -53.15 -22.26
C LEU A 985 -25.38 -52.99 -22.32
N GLN A 986 -24.77 -53.47 -23.40
CA GLN A 986 -23.32 -53.52 -23.54
C GLN A 986 -22.89 -52.86 -24.85
N TYR A 987 -21.70 -52.24 -24.82
CA TYR A 987 -21.22 -51.38 -25.88
C TYR A 987 -19.81 -51.78 -26.33
N TYR A 988 -19.68 -51.88 -27.65
CA TYR A 988 -18.41 -51.85 -28.36
C TYR A 988 -18.12 -50.47 -28.86
N ILE A 989 -16.87 -50.07 -28.71
CA ILE A 989 -16.33 -48.86 -29.31
C ILE A 989 -15.54 -49.32 -30.54
N THR A 990 -16.20 -49.37 -31.70
CA THR A 990 -15.61 -49.84 -32.95
C THR A 990 -14.89 -48.68 -33.63
N VAL A 991 -13.57 -48.56 -33.45
CA VAL A 991 -12.82 -47.39 -33.95
C VAL A 991 -12.60 -47.45 -35.47
N GLY A 992 -13.12 -46.45 -36.18
CA GLY A 992 -12.60 -46.11 -37.51
C GLY A 992 -11.18 -45.56 -37.36
N ASN A 993 -10.20 -46.24 -37.97
CA ASN A 993 -8.75 -46.01 -37.87
C ASN A 993 -8.04 -46.63 -36.64
N SER A 994 -8.29 -47.91 -36.37
CA SER A 994 -7.30 -48.77 -35.68
C SER A 994 -6.83 -49.88 -36.62
N VAL A 995 -5.52 -50.07 -36.73
CA VAL A 995 -4.91 -51.19 -37.47
C VAL A 995 -4.95 -52.42 -36.57
N ASP A 996 -5.50 -53.53 -37.06
CA ASP A 996 -5.36 -54.83 -36.40
C ASP A 996 -3.96 -55.41 -36.71
N PRO A 997 -3.07 -55.63 -35.73
CA PRO A 997 -1.74 -56.20 -35.99
C PRO A 997 -1.75 -57.73 -36.17
N THR A 998 -2.91 -58.38 -36.10
CA THR A 998 -3.07 -59.82 -35.86
C THR A 998 -4.01 -60.56 -36.82
N ILE A 999 -4.58 -59.89 -37.84
CA ILE A 999 -5.33 -60.56 -38.92
C ILE A 999 -4.48 -60.65 -40.19
N VAL A 1000 -4.16 -61.90 -40.56
CA VAL A 1000 -3.72 -62.36 -41.89
C VAL A 1000 -4.82 -63.26 -42.45
#